data_AF-A0A6A5DQ17-F1
#
_entry.id   AF-A0A6A5DQ17-F1
#
_cell.length_a   1.000
_cell.length_b   1.000
_cell.length_c   1.000
_cell.angle_alpha   90.00
_cell.angle_beta   90.00
_cell.angle_gamma   90.00
#
_symmetry.space_group_name_H-M   'P 1'
#
loop_
_entity.id
_entity.type
_entity.pdbx_description
1 polymer ?
#
loop_
_entity_poly.entity_id
_entity_poly.type
_entity_poly.pdbx_seq_one_letter_code
_entity_poly.pdbx_strand_id
1 'polypeptide(L)'
;MAVLSAEVLRWHARIEELEEELEAERAIRAKVEKQRADLSRELEDLTDRLEEAGGVTASQMEVNKKREAELLRLRRDLEETSVQSDALAASLRKRHSDAMAELSEQCEALQRSRAKLEKDKQNLRMEVDELAASLDSLQKAKTSSESQMKKLEEQLSEANRKAEDLQRAQAELSVARNRLSADNADVSRQMEEAESRASQLSHSKTLLTLQLEEVKKQLDEEVKCKQVVNSSLSSVQQECEALREQLEEEQECKQELQRLVSKLNSEVTHWRSKHEADTIQHADELEDTRKKLATRLQEAEEAVEATQAKCSSLEKSKQRLQGEVEELCMDLDKARSCAQALDKKQRVLEKYLIDWKHKCEELVAEVEGCQKEGRQHASELSKVRSAHEESVEQLEALRRDNKAYQEEVADLTEQLSDGGKSVHELQKAKKKIEMEKEELQGSLEESEAALEAEETKVLRLQLDMSQARGELERRLQEKEEEMEATRKSHQRALDTLQASLDVEVKGKIEGLKLKKKLETAISELELQVDLLTKNNAELSKSSKKMQQQIKELQAQLEEEVRSHEECREDQGAVERRCMLLVSEVEETLAALESAERARRVCETKLQEASEKHSHLNNQFQLAVSGRRKLEGDLQTLQQEHEELHAELRASTDKSKKASCELERVGEELRLEQEHTLHLERVKKGLEAQVRDMSSRLDQAEQMALKGGKKIIQKLEGKVKEMELELDSEQKRHAETVKTLRKNERRLKELLFESEEEQKNQQRMQELVERLQNKMRAYKRQVEEAEEQATMNLAKYRKTVHELDDAEERADIAESALTKIRTKRRGSLGQGYSSGYSTPYPGLVRSPSSVGSEGRGEKILNDDESVSSLIPAYLNSLKKLMVD
;
A
#
# COMPACT_ATOMS: atom_id res chain seq x y z
N MET A 1 91.65 160.69 142.63
CA MET A 1 91.12 159.46 143.27
C MET A 1 89.63 159.58 143.67
N ALA A 2 88.77 160.09 142.78
CA ALA A 2 87.31 159.99 142.92
C ALA A 2 86.60 159.74 141.57
N VAL A 3 87.37 159.46 140.50
CA VAL A 3 86.87 159.21 139.14
C VAL A 3 86.95 157.72 138.76
N LEU A 4 87.81 156.93 139.43
CA LEU A 4 88.00 155.49 139.16
C LEU A 4 86.95 154.56 139.82
N SER A 5 86.12 155.06 140.74
CA SER A 5 85.14 154.21 141.46
C SER A 5 83.75 154.16 140.80
N ALA A 6 83.43 155.10 139.90
CA ALA A 6 82.13 155.15 139.22
C ALA A 6 82.10 154.33 137.92
N GLU A 7 83.26 154.12 137.28
CA GLU A 7 83.34 153.34 136.03
C GLU A 7 83.25 151.82 136.27
N VAL A 8 83.77 151.29 137.39
CA VAL A 8 83.78 149.84 137.67
C VAL A 8 82.38 149.26 137.92
N LEU A 9 81.47 150.02 138.55
CA LEU A 9 80.09 149.58 138.80
C LEU A 9 79.24 149.52 137.52
N ARG A 10 79.54 150.38 136.53
CA ARG A 10 78.81 150.40 135.26
C ARG A 10 79.15 149.19 134.37
N TRP A 11 80.39 148.70 134.46
CA TRP A 11 80.82 147.50 133.74
C TRP A 11 80.28 146.20 134.35
N HIS A 12 80.10 146.12 135.67
CA HIS A 12 79.51 144.92 136.30
C HIS A 12 78.02 144.76 135.95
N ALA A 13 77.22 145.83 135.99
CA ALA A 13 75.82 145.76 135.58
C ALA A 13 75.65 145.36 134.09
N ARG A 14 76.60 145.75 133.23
CA ARG A 14 76.58 145.36 131.82
C ARG A 14 76.97 143.90 131.57
N ILE A 15 77.75 143.29 132.47
CA ILE A 15 78.09 141.87 132.39
C ILE A 15 76.91 141.01 132.82
N GLU A 16 76.20 141.35 133.90
CA GLU A 16 75.00 140.61 134.33
C GLU A 16 73.89 140.63 133.26
N GLU A 17 73.63 141.78 132.61
CA GLU A 17 72.67 141.83 131.49
C GLU A 17 73.04 140.90 130.33
N LEU A 18 74.34 140.81 129.99
CA LEU A 18 74.81 139.95 128.90
C LEU A 18 74.79 138.46 129.28
N GLU A 19 74.94 138.12 130.56
CA GLU A 19 74.81 136.75 131.06
C GLU A 19 73.34 136.29 131.04
N GLU A 20 72.39 137.15 131.44
CA GLU A 20 70.95 136.84 131.34
C GLU A 20 70.49 136.67 129.87
N GLU A 21 70.99 137.50 128.94
CA GLU A 21 70.69 137.36 127.50
C GLU A 21 71.23 136.04 126.92
N LEU A 22 72.42 135.60 127.34
CA LEU A 22 73.02 134.34 126.89
C LEU A 22 72.26 133.11 127.40
N GLU A 23 71.75 133.16 128.64
CA GLU A 23 70.93 132.08 129.20
C GLU A 23 69.58 131.96 128.51
N ALA A 24 68.94 133.09 128.17
CA ALA A 24 67.72 133.10 127.38
C ALA A 24 67.91 132.50 125.97
N GLU A 25 69.03 132.82 125.30
CA GLU A 25 69.33 132.28 123.97
C GLU A 25 69.58 130.75 124.01
N ARG A 26 70.27 130.26 125.04
CA ARG A 26 70.49 128.81 125.26
C ARG A 26 69.16 128.05 125.45
N ALA A 27 68.22 128.62 126.20
CA ALA A 27 66.91 128.01 126.41
C ALA A 27 66.07 127.93 125.12
N ILE A 28 66.14 128.96 124.26
CA ILE A 28 65.45 128.97 122.96
C ILE A 28 66.06 127.93 122.01
N ARG A 29 67.40 127.82 121.94
CA ARG A 29 68.07 126.80 121.12
C ARG A 29 67.66 125.37 121.50
N ALA A 30 67.61 125.06 122.79
CA ALA A 30 67.19 123.73 123.25
C ALA A 30 65.74 123.38 122.83
N LYS A 31 64.82 124.36 122.82
CA LYS A 31 63.46 124.16 122.31
C LYS A 31 63.41 123.91 120.80
N VAL A 32 64.19 124.66 120.02
CA VAL A 32 64.27 124.49 118.57
C VAL A 32 64.87 123.14 118.19
N GLU A 33 65.92 122.70 118.89
CA GLU A 33 66.51 121.37 118.67
C GLU A 33 65.54 120.23 118.97
N LYS A 34 64.73 120.34 120.02
CA LYS A 34 63.69 119.35 120.32
C LYS A 34 62.61 119.29 119.23
N GLN A 35 62.10 120.44 118.78
CA GLN A 35 61.12 120.48 117.68
C GLN A 35 61.68 119.90 116.38
N ARG A 36 62.96 120.14 116.10
CA ARG A 36 63.61 119.59 114.91
C ARG A 36 63.76 118.06 114.98
N ALA A 37 64.04 117.53 116.17
CA ALA A 37 64.09 116.08 116.40
C ALA A 37 62.71 115.42 116.26
N ASP A 38 61.66 116.05 116.80
CA ASP A 38 60.29 115.54 116.71
C ASP A 38 59.80 115.52 115.25
N LEU A 39 60.03 116.59 114.47
CA LEU A 39 59.70 116.64 113.03
C LEU A 39 60.49 115.63 112.18
N SER A 40 61.73 115.31 112.57
CA SER A 40 62.52 114.31 111.84
C SER A 40 61.95 112.90 112.02
N ARG A 41 61.46 112.58 113.24
CA ARG A 41 60.76 111.31 113.50
C ARG A 41 59.45 111.20 112.72
N GLU A 42 58.65 112.27 112.67
CA GLU A 42 57.40 112.25 111.90
C GLU A 42 57.65 112.03 110.39
N LEU A 43 58.76 112.54 109.86
CA LEU A 43 59.17 112.28 108.47
C LEU A 43 59.61 110.83 108.25
N GLU A 44 60.33 110.23 109.18
CA GLU A 44 60.69 108.80 109.11
C GLU A 44 59.44 107.91 109.13
N ASP A 45 58.50 108.15 110.07
CA ASP A 45 57.25 107.38 110.17
C ASP A 45 56.37 107.50 108.91
N LEU A 46 56.33 108.68 108.27
CA LEU A 46 55.61 108.87 107.01
C LEU A 46 56.29 108.17 105.83
N THR A 47 57.63 108.07 105.85
CA THR A 47 58.40 107.39 104.80
C THR A 47 58.17 105.89 104.88
N ASP A 48 58.22 105.30 106.07
CA ASP A 48 57.96 103.87 106.29
C ASP A 48 56.54 103.48 105.83
N ARG A 49 55.53 104.32 106.14
CA ARG A 49 54.15 104.10 105.67
C ARG A 49 54.01 104.19 104.14
N LEU A 50 54.79 105.05 103.50
CA LEU A 50 54.78 105.17 102.04
C LEU A 50 55.41 103.94 101.39
N GLU A 51 56.50 103.41 101.95
CA GLU A 51 57.14 102.19 101.48
C GLU A 51 56.24 100.96 101.65
N GLU A 52 55.57 100.81 102.80
CA GLU A 52 54.58 99.75 103.02
C GLU A 52 53.41 99.83 102.04
N ALA A 53 52.85 101.03 101.81
CA ALA A 53 51.78 101.23 100.83
C ALA A 53 52.26 100.93 99.39
N GLY A 54 53.51 101.26 99.07
CA GLY A 54 54.17 100.91 97.81
C GLY A 54 54.29 99.39 97.62
N GLY A 55 54.71 98.67 98.66
CA GLY A 55 54.82 97.20 98.65
C GLY A 55 53.48 96.49 98.45
N VAL A 56 52.43 96.94 99.15
CA VAL A 56 51.07 96.40 98.97
C VAL A 56 50.58 96.60 97.54
N THR A 57 50.80 97.79 96.97
CA THR A 57 50.40 98.11 95.59
C THR A 57 51.13 97.24 94.57
N ALA A 58 52.43 96.99 94.76
CA ALA A 58 53.21 96.10 93.90
C ALA A 58 52.68 94.65 93.93
N SER A 59 52.37 94.12 95.12
CA SER A 59 51.81 92.76 95.24
C SER A 59 50.44 92.64 94.55
N GLN A 60 49.60 93.68 94.67
CA GLN A 60 48.28 93.71 94.05
C GLN A 60 48.39 93.75 92.51
N MET A 61 49.38 94.47 91.97
CA MET A 61 49.67 94.47 90.53
C MET A 61 50.14 93.10 90.03
N GLU A 62 50.97 92.37 90.79
CA GLU A 62 51.37 91.01 90.42
C GLU A 62 50.21 90.02 90.44
N VAL A 63 49.33 90.11 91.44
CA VAL A 63 48.12 89.29 91.50
C VAL A 63 47.18 89.58 90.32
N ASN A 64 47.02 90.85 89.94
CA ASN A 64 46.23 91.22 88.76
C ASN A 64 46.86 90.70 87.47
N LYS A 65 48.19 90.78 87.30
CA LYS A 65 48.87 90.20 86.12
C LYS A 65 48.67 88.68 86.03
N LYS A 66 48.73 87.96 87.15
CA LYS A 66 48.46 86.51 87.18
C LYS A 66 47.01 86.21 86.79
N ARG A 67 46.04 86.96 87.32
CA ARG A 67 44.63 86.83 86.93
C ARG A 67 44.38 87.12 85.46
N GLU A 68 45.02 88.14 84.89
CA GLU A 68 44.92 88.46 83.45
C GLU A 68 45.52 87.34 82.58
N ALA A 69 46.66 86.78 82.99
CA ALA A 69 47.28 85.64 82.30
C ALA A 69 46.40 84.37 82.37
N GLU A 70 45.82 84.07 83.53
CA GLU A 70 44.89 82.96 83.70
C GLU A 70 43.61 83.15 82.88
N LEU A 71 43.04 84.36 82.85
CA LEU A 71 41.88 84.68 82.01
C LEU A 71 42.18 84.50 80.52
N LEU A 72 43.35 84.92 80.05
CA LEU A 72 43.77 84.70 78.67
C LEU A 72 43.98 83.22 78.35
N ARG A 73 44.50 82.44 79.30
CA ARG A 73 44.65 80.99 79.13
C ARG A 73 43.27 80.31 79.04
N LEU A 74 42.39 80.59 79.98
CA LEU A 74 41.03 80.03 80.00
C LEU A 74 40.22 80.39 78.75
N ARG A 75 40.42 81.60 78.18
CA ARG A 75 39.79 81.97 76.90
C ARG A 75 40.32 81.14 75.73
N ARG A 76 41.63 80.90 75.66
CA ARG A 76 42.21 80.02 74.64
C ARG A 76 41.72 78.58 74.80
N ASP A 77 41.73 78.07 76.03
CA ASP A 77 41.24 76.71 76.32
C ASP A 77 39.75 76.57 75.92
N LEU A 78 38.93 77.61 76.14
CA LEU A 78 37.52 77.65 75.71
C LEU A 78 37.37 77.71 74.19
N GLU A 79 38.16 78.53 73.50
CA GLU A 79 38.16 78.62 72.04
C GLU A 79 38.61 77.30 71.40
N GLU A 80 39.67 76.67 71.93
CA GLU A 80 40.17 75.38 71.45
C GLU A 80 39.14 74.27 71.65
N THR A 81 38.49 74.20 72.82
CA THR A 81 37.42 73.23 73.08
C THR A 81 36.19 73.47 72.22
N SER A 82 35.82 74.74 71.95
CA SER A 82 34.74 75.09 71.01
C SER A 82 35.06 74.64 69.59
N VAL A 83 36.27 74.90 69.09
CA VAL A 83 36.72 74.49 67.75
C VAL A 83 36.76 72.97 67.63
N GLN A 84 37.24 72.27 68.66
CA GLN A 84 37.23 70.80 68.70
C GLN A 84 35.80 70.24 68.69
N SER A 85 34.89 70.84 69.47
CA SER A 85 33.47 70.46 69.48
C SER A 85 32.81 70.68 68.11
N ASP A 86 33.05 71.81 67.46
CA ASP A 86 32.52 72.11 66.13
C ASP A 86 33.10 71.18 65.05
N ALA A 87 34.39 70.86 65.13
CA ALA A 87 35.02 69.88 64.25
C ALA A 87 34.44 68.48 64.43
N LEU A 88 34.21 68.04 65.67
CA LEU A 88 33.55 66.77 65.98
C LEU A 88 32.11 66.75 65.45
N ALA A 89 31.34 67.80 65.70
CA ALA A 89 29.97 67.93 65.20
C ALA A 89 29.90 67.91 63.66
N ALA A 90 30.82 68.60 62.98
CA ALA A 90 30.93 68.56 61.52
C ALA A 90 31.27 67.16 61.00
N SER A 91 32.21 66.46 61.66
CA SER A 91 32.59 65.10 61.29
C SER A 91 31.43 64.10 61.47
N LEU A 92 30.64 64.25 62.53
CA LEU A 92 29.47 63.41 62.80
C LEU A 92 28.34 63.67 61.79
N ARG A 93 28.08 64.95 61.45
CA ARG A 93 27.12 65.31 60.40
C ARG A 93 27.52 64.74 59.05
N LYS A 94 28.80 64.81 58.71
CA LYS A 94 29.33 64.24 57.46
C LYS A 94 29.14 62.72 57.43
N ARG A 95 29.57 62.00 58.48
CA ARG A 95 29.36 60.54 58.59
C ARG A 95 27.89 60.15 58.50
N HIS A 96 27.01 60.91 59.15
CA HIS A 96 25.57 60.66 59.09
C HIS A 96 25.02 60.88 57.68
N SER A 97 25.45 61.94 56.99
CA SER A 97 25.09 62.20 55.59
C SER A 97 25.58 61.10 54.66
N ASP A 98 26.84 60.66 54.82
CA ASP A 98 27.44 59.61 54.01
C ASP A 98 26.71 58.27 54.24
N ALA A 99 26.42 57.90 55.49
CA ALA A 99 25.65 56.71 55.82
C ALA A 99 24.20 56.76 55.29
N MET A 100 23.55 57.93 55.32
CA MET A 100 22.21 58.10 54.74
C MET A 100 22.23 57.99 53.22
N ALA A 101 23.28 58.47 52.56
CA ALA A 101 23.47 58.30 51.12
C ALA A 101 23.68 56.83 50.75
N GLU A 102 24.55 56.11 51.47
CA GLU A 102 24.78 54.67 51.27
C GLU A 102 23.49 53.85 51.47
N LEU A 103 22.72 54.13 52.52
CA LEU A 103 21.44 53.45 52.76
C LEU A 103 20.41 53.77 51.66
N SER A 104 20.41 55.00 51.13
CA SER A 104 19.54 55.39 50.02
C SER A 104 19.92 54.65 48.73
N GLU A 105 21.21 54.56 48.41
CA GLU A 105 21.71 53.80 47.26
C GLU A 105 21.40 52.30 47.38
N GLN A 106 21.54 51.73 48.58
CA GLN A 106 21.15 50.34 48.86
C GLN A 106 19.64 50.12 48.66
N CYS A 107 18.80 51.06 49.10
CA CYS A 107 17.36 51.00 48.89
C CYS A 107 17.01 51.04 47.40
N GLU A 108 17.65 51.91 46.62
CA GLU A 108 17.44 51.96 45.17
C GLU A 108 17.92 50.69 44.45
N ALA A 109 19.08 50.16 44.84
CA ALA A 109 19.60 48.91 44.30
C ALA A 109 18.65 47.74 44.56
N LEU A 110 18.10 47.66 45.78
CA LEU A 110 17.09 46.67 46.14
C LEU A 110 15.78 46.87 45.38
N GLN A 111 15.33 48.11 45.15
CA GLN A 111 14.15 48.38 44.32
C GLN A 111 14.35 47.95 42.86
N ARG A 112 15.53 48.22 42.27
CA ARG A 112 15.88 47.76 40.91
C ARG A 112 15.93 46.23 40.83
N SER A 113 16.55 45.58 41.82
CA SER A 113 16.60 44.11 41.91
C SER A 113 15.20 43.52 42.04
N ARG A 114 14.33 44.11 42.86
CA ARG A 114 12.94 43.68 43.01
C ARG A 114 12.17 43.81 41.71
N ALA A 115 12.29 44.93 41.00
CA ALA A 115 11.62 45.14 39.72
C ALA A 115 12.08 44.13 38.66
N LYS A 116 13.39 43.79 38.64
CA LYS A 116 13.94 42.75 37.78
C LYS A 116 13.34 41.38 38.12
N LEU A 117 13.32 41.00 39.40
CA LEU A 117 12.73 39.73 39.85
C LEU A 117 11.22 39.64 39.60
N GLU A 118 10.48 40.73 39.72
CA GLU A 118 9.04 40.78 39.36
C GLU A 118 8.84 40.56 37.85
N LYS A 119 9.71 41.11 37.01
CA LYS A 119 9.70 40.88 35.56
C LYS A 119 10.07 39.43 35.20
N ASP A 120 11.13 38.89 35.79
CA ASP A 120 11.56 37.51 35.57
C ASP A 120 10.48 36.52 36.03
N LYS A 121 9.81 36.80 37.15
CA LYS A 121 8.63 36.03 37.61
C LYS A 121 7.47 36.07 36.62
N GLN A 122 7.22 37.21 35.97
CA GLN A 122 6.19 37.32 34.93
C GLN A 122 6.55 36.52 33.68
N ASN A 123 7.81 36.58 33.25
CA ASN A 123 8.30 35.80 32.12
C ASN A 123 8.18 34.29 32.40
N LEU A 124 8.64 33.84 33.57
CA LEU A 124 8.50 32.42 33.96
C LEU A 124 7.04 31.97 34.03
N ARG A 125 6.11 32.86 34.43
CA ARG A 125 4.67 32.54 34.38
C ARG A 125 4.17 32.39 32.95
N MET A 126 4.59 33.27 32.03
CA MET A 126 4.24 33.12 30.62
C MET A 126 4.81 31.84 30.02
N GLU A 127 6.06 31.49 30.32
CA GLU A 127 6.68 30.23 29.89
C GLU A 127 5.92 29.01 30.43
N VAL A 128 5.47 29.05 31.68
CA VAL A 128 4.63 27.98 32.27
C VAL A 128 3.28 27.88 31.56
N ASP A 129 2.63 29.01 31.26
CA ASP A 129 1.36 29.03 30.54
C ASP A 129 1.51 28.53 29.09
N GLU A 130 2.61 28.89 28.41
CA GLU A 130 2.95 28.41 27.06
C GLU A 130 3.27 26.91 27.04
N LEU A 131 4.04 26.40 28.01
CA LEU A 131 4.33 24.98 28.16
C LEU A 131 3.07 24.18 28.52
N ALA A 132 2.17 24.75 29.34
CA ALA A 132 0.88 24.12 29.63
C ALA A 132 0.01 24.04 28.37
N ALA A 133 -0.03 25.08 27.56
CA ALA A 133 -0.73 25.07 26.27
C ALA A 133 -0.11 24.07 25.28
N SER A 134 1.22 23.96 25.25
CA SER A 134 1.92 22.97 24.41
C SER A 134 1.62 21.54 24.86
N LEU A 135 1.59 21.29 26.17
CA LEU A 135 1.25 19.99 26.75
C LEU A 135 -0.19 19.59 26.38
N ASP A 136 -1.15 20.51 26.49
CA ASP A 136 -2.54 20.29 26.09
C ASP A 136 -2.67 19.97 24.59
N SER A 137 -1.87 20.63 23.76
CA SER A 137 -1.82 20.36 22.31
C SER A 137 -1.22 18.98 22.00
N LEU A 138 -0.14 18.60 22.69
CA LEU A 138 0.50 17.29 22.58
C LEU A 138 -0.42 16.18 23.08
N GLN A 139 -1.21 16.43 24.13
CA GLN A 139 -2.16 15.47 24.67
C GLN A 139 -3.34 15.24 23.71
N LYS A 140 -3.80 16.27 23.01
CA LYS A 140 -4.77 16.15 21.90
C LYS A 140 -4.18 15.40 20.69
N ALA A 141 -2.93 15.67 20.33
CA ALA A 141 -2.24 14.94 19.26
C ALA A 141 -1.97 13.47 19.62
N LYS A 142 -1.67 13.18 20.89
CA LYS A 142 -1.52 11.82 21.40
C LYS A 142 -2.82 11.04 21.33
N THR A 143 -3.92 11.62 21.80
CA THR A 143 -5.24 10.96 21.76
C THR A 143 -5.74 10.73 20.33
N SER A 144 -5.44 11.65 19.40
CA SER A 144 -5.76 11.44 17.98
C SER A 144 -4.90 10.33 17.36
N SER A 145 -3.60 10.28 17.67
CA SER A 145 -2.69 9.21 17.23
C SER A 145 -3.08 7.84 17.81
N GLU A 146 -3.44 7.75 19.09
CA GLU A 146 -3.96 6.53 19.71
C GLU A 146 -5.27 6.07 19.04
N SER A 147 -6.15 7.00 18.66
CA SER A 147 -7.37 6.66 17.92
C SER A 147 -7.09 6.14 16.50
N GLN A 148 -6.04 6.65 15.85
CA GLN A 148 -5.59 6.17 14.54
C GLN A 148 -4.90 4.80 14.65
N MET A 149 -4.07 4.58 15.67
CA MET A 149 -3.50 3.26 15.95
C MET A 149 -4.61 2.21 16.16
N LYS A 150 -5.62 2.51 16.98
CA LYS A 150 -6.76 1.58 17.17
C LYS A 150 -7.48 1.24 15.86
N LYS A 151 -7.69 2.23 14.98
CA LYS A 151 -8.28 1.98 13.66
C LYS A 151 -7.39 1.11 12.76
N LEU A 152 -6.07 1.33 12.81
CA LEU A 152 -5.12 0.51 12.05
C LEU A 152 -5.02 -0.92 12.62
N GLU A 153 -5.10 -1.08 13.94
CA GLU A 153 -5.18 -2.38 14.60
C GLU A 153 -6.48 -3.12 14.24
N GLU A 154 -7.62 -2.43 14.22
CA GLU A 154 -8.90 -2.98 13.75
C GLU A 154 -8.80 -3.42 12.28
N GLN A 155 -8.24 -2.59 11.40
CA GLN A 155 -8.04 -2.93 9.99
C GLN A 155 -7.07 -4.10 9.79
N LEU A 156 -5.99 -4.16 10.57
CA LEU A 156 -5.06 -5.29 10.57
C LEU A 156 -5.74 -6.57 11.05
N SER A 157 -6.58 -6.46 12.09
CA SER A 157 -7.35 -7.61 12.61
C SER A 157 -8.36 -8.12 11.58
N GLU A 158 -9.05 -7.23 10.85
CA GLU A 158 -9.94 -7.61 9.75
C GLU A 158 -9.19 -8.23 8.57
N ALA A 159 -8.01 -7.69 8.23
CA ALA A 159 -7.17 -8.24 7.17
C ALA A 159 -6.67 -9.65 7.51
N ASN A 160 -6.23 -9.87 8.76
CA ASN A 160 -5.83 -11.19 9.25
C ASN A 160 -7.01 -12.16 9.26
N ARG A 161 -8.19 -11.72 9.70
CA ARG A 161 -9.39 -12.54 9.69
C ARG A 161 -9.81 -12.95 8.27
N LYS A 162 -9.71 -12.03 7.32
CA LYS A 162 -9.90 -12.32 5.88
C LYS A 162 -8.84 -13.28 5.33
N ALA A 163 -7.58 -13.14 5.74
CA ALA A 163 -6.52 -14.05 5.32
C ALA A 163 -6.78 -15.48 5.84
N GLU A 164 -7.21 -15.63 7.09
CA GLU A 164 -7.61 -16.91 7.67
C GLU A 164 -8.85 -17.51 6.99
N ASP A 165 -9.85 -16.68 6.66
CA ASP A 165 -11.03 -17.10 5.89
C ASP A 165 -10.64 -17.62 4.49
N LEU A 166 -9.75 -16.91 3.79
CA LEU A 166 -9.23 -17.33 2.49
C LEU A 166 -8.40 -18.61 2.59
N GLN A 167 -7.63 -18.78 3.66
CA GLN A 167 -6.83 -19.98 3.89
C GLN A 167 -7.70 -21.19 4.22
N ARG A 168 -8.80 -20.99 4.97
CA ARG A 168 -9.86 -22.00 5.17
C ARG A 168 -10.54 -22.38 3.86
N ALA A 169 -10.97 -21.39 3.08
CA ALA A 169 -11.58 -21.64 1.76
C ALA A 169 -10.62 -22.40 0.82
N GLN A 170 -9.32 -22.08 0.85
CA GLN A 170 -8.31 -22.79 0.08
C GLN A 170 -8.17 -24.26 0.53
N ALA A 171 -8.22 -24.53 1.83
CA ALA A 171 -8.19 -25.89 2.37
C ALA A 171 -9.44 -26.69 1.97
N GLU A 172 -10.62 -26.09 2.05
CA GLU A 172 -11.89 -26.70 1.62
C GLU A 172 -11.90 -27.01 0.12
N LEU A 173 -11.43 -26.06 -0.70
CA LEU A 173 -11.27 -26.27 -2.15
C LEU A 173 -10.27 -27.37 -2.47
N SER A 174 -9.20 -27.52 -1.68
CA SER A 174 -8.24 -28.61 -1.84
C SER A 174 -8.88 -29.97 -1.51
N VAL A 175 -9.67 -30.05 -0.44
CA VAL A 175 -10.43 -31.26 -0.09
C VAL A 175 -11.47 -31.60 -1.17
N ALA A 176 -12.22 -30.61 -1.65
CA ALA A 176 -13.19 -30.78 -2.72
C ALA A 176 -12.52 -31.26 -4.02
N ARG A 177 -11.37 -30.69 -4.38
CA ARG A 177 -10.56 -31.13 -5.53
C ARG A 177 -10.11 -32.57 -5.38
N ASN A 178 -9.63 -32.98 -4.21
CA ASN A 178 -9.20 -34.36 -3.97
C ASN A 178 -10.37 -35.34 -4.07
N ARG A 179 -11.54 -34.94 -3.58
CA ARG A 179 -12.78 -35.73 -3.68
C ARG A 179 -13.24 -35.89 -5.13
N LEU A 180 -13.29 -34.79 -5.89
CA LEU A 180 -13.60 -34.83 -7.32
C LEU A 180 -12.58 -35.64 -8.13
N SER A 181 -11.30 -35.60 -7.74
CA SER A 181 -10.26 -36.43 -8.37
C SER A 181 -10.47 -37.92 -8.09
N ALA A 182 -10.93 -38.29 -6.89
CA ALA A 182 -11.27 -39.66 -6.54
C ALA A 182 -12.52 -40.13 -7.29
N ASP A 183 -13.58 -39.31 -7.31
CA ASP A 183 -14.80 -39.59 -8.06
C ASP A 183 -14.50 -39.77 -9.56
N ASN A 184 -13.61 -38.95 -10.13
CA ASN A 184 -13.20 -39.06 -11.53
C ASN A 184 -12.38 -40.33 -11.82
N ALA A 185 -11.57 -40.78 -10.87
CA ALA A 185 -10.88 -42.07 -10.95
C ALA A 185 -11.86 -43.24 -10.90
N ASP A 186 -12.87 -43.18 -10.03
CA ASP A 186 -13.93 -44.19 -9.93
C ASP A 186 -14.81 -44.25 -11.18
N VAL A 187 -15.18 -43.09 -11.74
CA VAL A 187 -15.94 -43.01 -13.00
C VAL A 187 -15.11 -43.54 -14.17
N SER A 188 -13.80 -43.24 -14.21
CA SER A 188 -12.90 -43.81 -15.22
C SER A 188 -12.82 -45.33 -15.11
N ARG A 189 -12.74 -45.87 -13.88
CA ARG A 189 -12.76 -47.33 -13.63
C ARG A 189 -14.08 -47.97 -14.07
N GLN A 190 -15.22 -47.32 -13.80
CA GLN A 190 -16.53 -47.79 -14.25
C GLN A 190 -16.66 -47.77 -15.78
N MET A 191 -16.08 -46.78 -16.45
CA MET A 191 -16.02 -46.70 -17.90
C MET A 191 -15.20 -47.84 -18.49
N GLU A 192 -14.00 -48.12 -17.96
CA GLU A 192 -13.17 -49.26 -18.37
C GLU A 192 -13.88 -50.61 -18.17
N GLU A 193 -14.59 -50.79 -17.04
CA GLU A 193 -15.41 -51.99 -16.80
C GLU A 193 -16.57 -52.11 -17.81
N ALA A 194 -17.21 -51.00 -18.18
CA ALA A 194 -18.28 -50.97 -19.16
C ALA A 194 -17.77 -51.25 -20.58
N GLU A 195 -16.62 -50.70 -20.97
CA GLU A 195 -15.95 -50.98 -22.25
C GLU A 195 -15.51 -52.44 -22.36
N SER A 196 -15.02 -53.03 -21.28
CA SER A 196 -14.71 -54.46 -21.17
C SER A 196 -15.96 -55.32 -21.38
N ARG A 197 -17.08 -55.00 -20.71
CA ARG A 197 -18.37 -55.70 -20.91
C ARG A 197 -18.90 -55.53 -22.33
N ALA A 198 -18.79 -54.33 -22.92
CA ALA A 198 -19.19 -54.08 -24.30
C ALA A 198 -18.34 -54.89 -25.28
N SER A 199 -17.04 -55.00 -25.04
CA SER A 199 -16.11 -55.82 -25.83
C SER A 199 -16.46 -57.31 -25.73
N GLN A 200 -16.77 -57.80 -24.54
CA GLN A 200 -17.23 -59.19 -24.34
C GLN A 200 -18.55 -59.48 -25.04
N LEU A 201 -19.53 -58.57 -24.95
CA LEU A 201 -20.82 -58.68 -25.63
C LEU A 201 -20.69 -58.59 -27.15
N SER A 202 -19.76 -57.77 -27.65
CA SER A 202 -19.43 -57.71 -29.08
C SER A 202 -18.83 -59.04 -29.55
N HIS A 203 -17.93 -59.63 -28.76
CA HIS A 203 -17.34 -60.93 -29.08
C HIS A 203 -18.38 -62.06 -29.07
N SER A 204 -19.27 -62.09 -28.07
CA SER A 204 -20.35 -63.08 -28.00
C SER A 204 -21.37 -62.91 -29.13
N LYS A 205 -21.71 -61.66 -29.50
CA LYS A 205 -22.53 -61.34 -30.68
C LYS A 205 -21.88 -61.89 -31.95
N THR A 206 -20.58 -61.70 -32.13
CA THR A 206 -19.85 -62.18 -33.31
C THR A 206 -19.87 -63.70 -33.38
N LEU A 207 -19.65 -64.38 -32.24
CA LEU A 207 -19.73 -65.84 -32.14
C LEU A 207 -21.14 -66.38 -32.45
N LEU A 208 -22.19 -65.75 -31.90
CA LEU A 208 -23.58 -66.11 -32.18
C LEU A 208 -23.95 -65.86 -33.65
N THR A 209 -23.38 -64.82 -34.26
CA THR A 209 -23.60 -64.52 -35.69
C THR A 209 -22.98 -65.60 -36.56
N LEU A 210 -21.77 -66.07 -36.24
CA LEU A 210 -21.13 -67.19 -36.92
C LEU A 210 -21.92 -68.50 -36.75
N GLN A 211 -22.42 -68.78 -35.55
CA GLN A 211 -23.29 -69.95 -35.31
C GLN A 211 -24.59 -69.87 -36.11
N LEU A 212 -25.17 -68.68 -36.25
CA LEU A 212 -26.39 -68.47 -37.03
C LEU A 212 -26.14 -68.61 -38.53
N GLU A 213 -24.98 -68.19 -39.03
CA GLU A 213 -24.54 -68.44 -40.40
C GLU A 213 -24.28 -69.93 -40.67
N GLU A 214 -23.75 -70.67 -39.70
CA GLU A 214 -23.54 -72.11 -39.81
C GLU A 214 -24.85 -72.90 -39.83
N VAL A 215 -25.82 -72.53 -38.98
CA VAL A 215 -27.19 -73.11 -39.03
C VAL A 215 -27.90 -72.76 -40.33
N LYS A 216 -27.71 -71.54 -40.87
CA LYS A 216 -28.24 -71.17 -42.19
C LYS A 216 -27.62 -72.02 -43.31
N LYS A 217 -26.31 -72.25 -43.28
CA LYS A 217 -25.65 -73.15 -44.25
C LYS A 217 -26.19 -74.57 -44.16
N GLN A 218 -26.38 -75.11 -42.94
CA GLN A 218 -26.98 -76.43 -42.74
C GLN A 218 -28.41 -76.48 -43.28
N LEU A 219 -29.21 -75.42 -43.07
CA LEU A 219 -30.55 -75.32 -43.64
C LEU A 219 -30.53 -75.26 -45.17
N ASP A 220 -29.61 -74.50 -45.76
CA ASP A 220 -29.46 -74.42 -47.22
C ASP A 220 -28.99 -75.76 -47.83
N GLU A 221 -28.15 -76.52 -47.12
CA GLU A 221 -27.74 -77.87 -47.48
C GLU A 221 -28.91 -78.85 -47.39
N GLU A 222 -29.72 -78.80 -46.33
CA GLU A 222 -30.96 -79.59 -46.19
C GLU A 222 -32.00 -79.23 -47.27
N VAL A 223 -32.12 -77.96 -47.64
CA VAL A 223 -32.98 -77.52 -48.75
C VAL A 223 -32.48 -78.06 -50.08
N LYS A 224 -31.17 -78.08 -50.32
CA LYS A 224 -30.57 -78.70 -51.52
C LYS A 224 -30.78 -80.21 -51.52
N CYS A 225 -30.57 -80.90 -50.41
CA CYS A 225 -30.84 -82.33 -50.26
C CYS A 225 -32.33 -82.63 -50.51
N LYS A 226 -33.24 -81.81 -49.98
CA LYS A 226 -34.67 -81.90 -50.25
C LYS A 226 -35.01 -81.67 -51.72
N GLN A 227 -34.36 -80.73 -52.40
CA GLN A 227 -34.54 -80.50 -53.83
C GLN A 227 -34.05 -81.69 -54.66
N VAL A 228 -32.92 -82.31 -54.29
CA VAL A 228 -32.41 -83.53 -54.93
C VAL A 228 -33.33 -84.72 -54.68
N VAL A 229 -33.91 -84.84 -53.49
CA VAL A 229 -34.91 -85.88 -53.18
C VAL A 229 -36.20 -85.62 -53.96
N ASN A 230 -36.67 -84.37 -54.06
CA ASN A 230 -37.84 -84.03 -54.87
C ASN A 230 -37.63 -84.27 -56.37
N SER A 231 -36.44 -83.98 -56.91
CA SER A 231 -36.14 -84.29 -58.32
C SER A 231 -36.06 -85.79 -58.55
N SER A 232 -35.50 -86.56 -57.60
CA SER A 232 -35.53 -88.03 -57.66
C SER A 232 -36.95 -88.61 -57.53
N LEU A 233 -37.80 -88.00 -56.69
CA LEU A 233 -39.20 -88.39 -56.53
C LEU A 233 -40.00 -88.08 -57.80
N SER A 234 -39.76 -86.92 -58.44
CA SER A 234 -40.37 -86.56 -59.72
C SER A 234 -39.92 -87.48 -60.86
N SER A 235 -38.65 -87.91 -60.86
CA SER A 235 -38.13 -88.89 -61.82
C SER A 235 -38.80 -90.26 -61.64
N VAL A 236 -38.91 -90.73 -60.40
CA VAL A 236 -39.59 -92.00 -60.08
C VAL A 236 -41.10 -91.92 -60.35
N GLN A 237 -41.72 -90.75 -60.20
CA GLN A 237 -43.12 -90.51 -60.58
C GLN A 237 -43.30 -90.55 -62.10
N GLN A 238 -42.41 -89.95 -62.89
CA GLN A 238 -42.42 -90.07 -64.36
C GLN A 238 -42.16 -91.51 -64.82
N GLU A 239 -41.28 -92.25 -64.16
CA GLU A 239 -41.08 -93.69 -64.42
C GLU A 239 -42.34 -94.51 -64.08
N CYS A 240 -43.07 -94.15 -63.01
CA CYS A 240 -44.35 -94.79 -62.66
C CYS A 240 -45.50 -94.42 -63.62
N GLU A 241 -45.49 -93.23 -64.20
CA GLU A 241 -46.45 -92.80 -65.23
C GLU A 241 -46.17 -93.51 -66.57
N ALA A 242 -44.89 -93.60 -66.97
CA ALA A 242 -44.47 -94.34 -68.16
C ALA A 242 -44.79 -95.85 -68.06
N LEU A 243 -44.67 -96.45 -66.87
CA LEU A 243 -45.06 -97.85 -66.63
C LEU A 243 -46.59 -98.06 -66.57
N ARG A 244 -47.38 -97.00 -66.33
CA ARG A 244 -48.85 -97.04 -66.43
C ARG A 244 -49.31 -96.92 -67.88
N GLU A 245 -48.71 -96.04 -68.67
CA GLU A 245 -48.97 -95.93 -70.11
C GLU A 245 -48.62 -97.25 -70.82
N GLN A 246 -47.50 -97.91 -70.49
CA GLN A 246 -47.16 -99.24 -71.01
C GLN A 246 -48.15 -100.35 -70.61
N LEU A 247 -48.81 -100.22 -69.45
CA LEU A 247 -49.81 -101.20 -68.99
C LEU A 247 -51.18 -101.00 -69.68
N GLU A 248 -51.53 -99.75 -69.98
CA GLU A 248 -52.75 -99.39 -70.72
C GLU A 248 -52.62 -99.75 -72.21
N GLU A 249 -51.45 -99.55 -72.82
CA GLU A 249 -51.14 -99.94 -74.21
C GLU A 249 -51.14 -101.48 -74.41
N GLU A 250 -50.66 -102.26 -73.44
CA GLU A 250 -50.70 -103.73 -73.45
C GLU A 250 -52.12 -104.30 -73.22
N GLN A 251 -53.02 -103.56 -72.57
CA GLN A 251 -54.42 -103.96 -72.41
C GLN A 251 -55.28 -103.69 -73.65
N GLU A 252 -54.97 -102.66 -74.44
CA GLU A 252 -55.64 -102.35 -75.71
C GLU A 252 -55.10 -103.19 -76.88
N CYS A 253 -53.77 -103.41 -76.96
CA CYS A 253 -53.15 -104.25 -78.00
C CYS A 253 -53.64 -105.71 -77.97
N LYS A 254 -53.94 -106.26 -76.78
CA LYS A 254 -54.47 -107.62 -76.62
C LYS A 254 -55.90 -107.81 -77.15
N GLN A 255 -56.74 -106.77 -77.12
CA GLN A 255 -58.13 -106.85 -77.59
C GLN A 255 -58.25 -106.56 -79.10
N GLU A 256 -57.33 -105.76 -79.66
CA GLU A 256 -57.28 -105.42 -81.09
C GLU A 256 -56.58 -106.52 -81.94
N LEU A 257 -55.51 -107.16 -81.41
CA LEU A 257 -54.76 -108.23 -82.09
C LEU A 257 -55.56 -109.52 -82.32
N GLN A 258 -56.65 -109.73 -81.57
CA GLN A 258 -57.54 -110.88 -81.76
C GLN A 258 -58.58 -110.67 -82.88
N ARG A 259 -58.71 -109.43 -83.40
CA ARG A 259 -59.68 -109.06 -84.45
C ARG A 259 -59.04 -108.72 -85.81
N LEU A 260 -57.79 -108.26 -85.84
CA LEU A 260 -57.09 -107.80 -87.06
C LEU A 260 -56.28 -108.89 -87.80
N VAL A 261 -55.92 -109.98 -87.13
CA VAL A 261 -55.09 -111.07 -87.69
C VAL A 261 -55.79 -111.88 -88.80
N SER A 262 -57.12 -111.80 -88.91
CA SER A 262 -57.89 -112.54 -89.92
C SER A 262 -58.18 -111.75 -91.21
N LYS A 263 -57.86 -110.45 -91.29
CA LYS A 263 -58.21 -109.60 -92.44
C LYS A 263 -57.03 -108.89 -93.12
N LEU A 264 -55.89 -108.75 -92.46
CA LEU A 264 -54.72 -107.99 -92.97
C LEU A 264 -53.64 -108.83 -93.68
N ASN A 265 -53.87 -110.12 -93.91
CA ASN A 265 -52.91 -110.99 -94.59
C ASN A 265 -52.95 -110.93 -96.13
N SER A 266 -53.83 -110.13 -96.75
CA SER A 266 -53.94 -110.05 -98.22
C SER A 266 -53.76 -108.65 -98.84
N GLU A 267 -53.66 -107.57 -98.07
CA GLU A 267 -53.68 -106.19 -98.61
C GLU A 267 -52.41 -105.36 -98.30
N VAL A 268 -51.52 -105.85 -97.43
CA VAL A 268 -50.29 -105.14 -96.98
C VAL A 268 -49.15 -105.15 -98.01
N THR A 269 -49.16 -106.06 -98.99
CA THR A 269 -48.10 -106.13 -100.01
C THR A 269 -48.19 -105.04 -101.09
N HIS A 270 -49.35 -104.37 -101.23
CA HIS A 270 -49.57 -103.41 -102.33
C HIS A 270 -49.28 -101.94 -101.94
N TRP A 271 -49.40 -101.56 -100.67
CA TRP A 271 -49.27 -100.16 -100.20
C TRP A 271 -47.85 -99.74 -99.77
N ARG A 272 -46.92 -100.68 -99.59
CA ARG A 272 -45.53 -100.36 -99.17
C ARG A 272 -44.77 -99.51 -100.20
N SER A 273 -45.01 -99.69 -101.50
CA SER A 273 -44.19 -99.05 -102.53
C SER A 273 -44.59 -97.61 -102.89
N LYS A 274 -45.65 -97.05 -102.29
CA LYS A 274 -46.15 -95.70 -102.63
C LYS A 274 -45.86 -94.64 -101.57
N HIS A 275 -45.60 -95.02 -100.32
CA HIS A 275 -45.41 -94.06 -99.21
C HIS A 275 -43.95 -93.70 -98.90
N GLU A 276 -42.96 -94.47 -99.38
CA GLU A 276 -41.53 -94.18 -99.12
C GLU A 276 -40.99 -92.94 -99.87
N ALA A 277 -41.70 -92.44 -100.90
CA ALA A 277 -41.25 -91.30 -101.70
C ALA A 277 -41.63 -89.92 -101.12
N ASP A 278 -42.72 -89.83 -100.34
CA ASP A 278 -43.26 -88.54 -99.87
C ASP A 278 -42.73 -88.10 -98.49
N THR A 279 -42.18 -89.01 -97.68
CA THR A 279 -41.66 -88.70 -96.33
C THR A 279 -40.25 -88.10 -96.30
N ILE A 280 -39.46 -88.26 -97.36
CA ILE A 280 -38.06 -87.82 -97.39
C ILE A 280 -37.94 -86.31 -97.65
N GLN A 281 -38.85 -85.71 -98.42
CA GLN A 281 -38.76 -84.28 -98.78
C GLN A 281 -39.18 -83.31 -97.66
N HIS A 282 -40.00 -83.75 -96.71
CA HIS A 282 -40.46 -82.91 -95.59
C HIS A 282 -39.57 -82.96 -94.34
N ALA A 283 -38.66 -83.94 -94.24
CA ALA A 283 -37.74 -84.06 -93.12
C ALA A 283 -36.57 -83.06 -93.21
N ASP A 284 -36.05 -82.82 -94.42
CA ASP A 284 -34.87 -81.96 -94.64
C ASP A 284 -35.17 -80.46 -94.39
N GLU A 285 -36.37 -79.97 -94.71
CA GLU A 285 -36.78 -78.57 -94.47
C GLU A 285 -36.98 -78.24 -92.98
N LEU A 286 -37.35 -79.25 -92.19
CA LEU A 286 -37.59 -79.12 -90.75
C LEU A 286 -36.27 -79.15 -89.95
N GLU A 287 -35.27 -79.85 -90.46
CA GLU A 287 -33.95 -79.93 -89.83
C GLU A 287 -33.12 -78.64 -90.03
N ASP A 288 -33.26 -77.98 -91.18
CA ASP A 288 -32.59 -76.71 -91.49
C ASP A 288 -33.15 -75.51 -90.68
N THR A 289 -34.45 -75.49 -90.41
CA THR A 289 -35.07 -74.46 -89.57
C THR A 289 -34.70 -74.63 -88.09
N ARG A 290 -34.59 -75.87 -87.62
CA ARG A 290 -34.13 -76.20 -86.26
C ARG A 290 -32.69 -75.77 -86.02
N LYS A 291 -31.78 -76.00 -86.97
CA LYS A 291 -30.37 -75.56 -86.85
C LYS A 291 -30.24 -74.04 -86.77
N LYS A 292 -31.01 -73.28 -87.57
CA LYS A 292 -31.01 -71.81 -87.54
C LYS A 292 -31.57 -71.22 -86.24
N LEU A 293 -32.55 -71.89 -85.62
CA LEU A 293 -33.09 -71.48 -84.32
C LEU A 293 -32.10 -71.80 -83.18
N ALA A 294 -31.41 -72.94 -83.26
CA ALA A 294 -30.38 -73.30 -82.28
C ALA A 294 -29.20 -72.31 -82.28
N THR A 295 -28.71 -71.90 -83.46
CA THR A 295 -27.64 -70.89 -83.54
C THR A 295 -28.08 -69.53 -83.01
N ARG A 296 -29.32 -69.10 -83.26
CA ARG A 296 -29.86 -67.85 -82.71
C ARG A 296 -30.05 -67.89 -81.21
N LEU A 297 -30.43 -69.05 -80.66
CA LEU A 297 -30.53 -69.23 -79.22
C LEU A 297 -29.16 -69.12 -78.56
N GLN A 298 -28.14 -69.78 -79.13
CA GLN A 298 -26.77 -69.71 -78.63
C GLN A 298 -26.19 -68.29 -78.69
N GLU A 299 -26.40 -67.55 -79.78
CA GLU A 299 -25.98 -66.14 -79.89
C GLU A 299 -26.67 -65.24 -78.84
N ALA A 300 -27.94 -65.51 -78.52
CA ALA A 300 -28.66 -64.78 -77.48
C ALA A 300 -28.17 -65.14 -76.08
N GLU A 301 -27.86 -66.41 -75.81
CA GLU A 301 -27.28 -66.89 -74.54
C GLU A 301 -25.89 -66.28 -74.31
N GLU A 302 -25.02 -66.28 -75.31
CA GLU A 302 -23.68 -65.66 -75.24
C GLU A 302 -23.78 -64.14 -74.99
N ALA A 303 -24.76 -63.45 -75.58
CA ALA A 303 -25.01 -62.04 -75.31
C ALA A 303 -25.49 -61.77 -73.88
N VAL A 304 -26.35 -62.64 -73.33
CA VAL A 304 -26.81 -62.56 -71.94
C VAL A 304 -25.63 -62.78 -70.99
N GLU A 305 -24.79 -63.79 -71.20
CA GLU A 305 -23.61 -64.04 -70.37
C GLU A 305 -22.61 -62.87 -70.40
N ALA A 306 -22.39 -62.27 -71.58
CA ALA A 306 -21.52 -61.09 -71.70
C ALA A 306 -22.06 -59.87 -70.94
N THR A 307 -23.38 -59.66 -70.92
CA THR A 307 -23.99 -58.57 -70.13
C THR A 307 -23.98 -58.86 -68.64
N GLN A 308 -24.21 -60.12 -68.22
CA GLN A 308 -24.11 -60.57 -66.84
C GLN A 308 -22.68 -60.36 -66.29
N ALA A 309 -21.67 -60.70 -67.09
CA ALA A 309 -20.26 -60.49 -66.74
C ALA A 309 -19.94 -58.99 -66.55
N LYS A 310 -20.44 -58.12 -67.45
CA LYS A 310 -20.30 -56.66 -67.31
C LYS A 310 -20.97 -56.13 -66.05
N CYS A 311 -22.21 -56.52 -65.77
CA CYS A 311 -22.93 -56.14 -64.55
C CYS A 311 -22.14 -56.54 -63.30
N SER A 312 -21.65 -57.78 -63.24
CA SER A 312 -20.84 -58.26 -62.12
C SER A 312 -19.53 -57.47 -61.92
N SER A 313 -18.91 -57.00 -63.01
CA SER A 313 -17.70 -56.17 -62.93
C SER A 313 -18.00 -54.76 -62.41
N LEU A 314 -19.13 -54.18 -62.81
CA LEU A 314 -19.59 -52.88 -62.35
C LEU A 314 -19.99 -52.92 -60.87
N GLU A 315 -20.58 -54.02 -60.43
CA GLU A 315 -20.94 -54.23 -59.02
C GLU A 315 -19.71 -54.32 -58.11
N LYS A 316 -18.65 -55.00 -58.57
CA LYS A 316 -17.35 -55.03 -57.88
C LYS A 316 -16.69 -53.64 -57.83
N SER A 317 -16.77 -52.88 -58.92
CA SER A 317 -16.28 -51.49 -58.97
C SER A 317 -17.04 -50.58 -58.01
N LYS A 318 -18.38 -50.70 -57.97
CA LYS A 318 -19.24 -49.98 -57.03
C LYS A 318 -18.89 -50.30 -55.58
N GLN A 319 -18.74 -51.57 -55.22
CA GLN A 319 -18.35 -51.97 -53.85
C GLN A 319 -16.99 -51.40 -53.45
N ARG A 320 -16.02 -51.38 -54.38
CA ARG A 320 -14.69 -50.80 -54.13
C ARG A 320 -14.77 -49.30 -53.86
N LEU A 321 -15.46 -48.57 -54.74
CA LEU A 321 -15.65 -47.11 -54.58
C LEU A 321 -16.43 -46.78 -53.30
N GLN A 322 -17.39 -47.61 -52.92
CA GLN A 322 -18.13 -47.45 -51.68
C GLN A 322 -17.23 -47.64 -50.44
N GLY A 323 -16.34 -48.63 -50.46
CA GLY A 323 -15.32 -48.80 -49.42
C GLY A 323 -14.34 -47.63 -49.33
N GLU A 324 -13.87 -47.10 -50.46
CA GLU A 324 -12.99 -45.91 -50.49
C GLU A 324 -13.69 -44.65 -49.92
N VAL A 325 -14.98 -44.47 -50.19
CA VAL A 325 -15.77 -43.38 -49.62
C VAL A 325 -15.92 -43.54 -48.11
N GLU A 326 -16.19 -44.75 -47.61
CA GLU A 326 -16.29 -45.04 -46.18
C GLU A 326 -14.95 -44.78 -45.47
N GLU A 327 -13.82 -45.20 -46.03
CA GLU A 327 -12.48 -44.92 -45.49
C GLU A 327 -12.18 -43.41 -45.45
N LEU A 328 -12.49 -42.67 -46.52
CA LEU A 328 -12.30 -41.22 -46.57
C LEU A 328 -13.20 -40.48 -45.56
N CYS A 329 -14.43 -40.95 -45.34
CA CYS A 329 -15.30 -40.41 -44.30
C CYS A 329 -14.72 -40.63 -42.90
N MET A 330 -14.18 -41.82 -42.62
CA MET A 330 -13.53 -42.12 -41.34
C MET A 330 -12.29 -41.24 -41.11
N ASP A 331 -11.48 -41.02 -42.14
CA ASP A 331 -10.29 -40.17 -42.03
C ASP A 331 -10.64 -38.68 -41.89
N LEU A 332 -11.71 -38.22 -42.53
CA LEU A 332 -12.25 -36.87 -42.32
C LEU A 332 -12.72 -36.67 -40.87
N ASP A 333 -13.42 -37.65 -40.28
CA ASP A 333 -13.88 -37.57 -38.90
C ASP A 333 -12.71 -37.61 -37.90
N LYS A 334 -11.67 -38.41 -38.16
CA LYS A 334 -10.42 -38.39 -37.38
C LYS A 334 -9.73 -37.03 -37.46
N ALA A 335 -9.60 -36.46 -38.66
CA ALA A 335 -8.98 -35.15 -38.86
C ALA A 335 -9.77 -34.05 -38.15
N ARG A 336 -11.11 -34.11 -38.19
CA ARG A 336 -12.00 -33.17 -37.50
C ARG A 336 -11.90 -33.28 -35.98
N SER A 337 -11.80 -34.49 -35.44
CA SER A 337 -11.56 -34.73 -34.02
C SER A 337 -10.19 -34.17 -33.58
N CYS A 338 -9.14 -34.41 -34.36
CA CYS A 338 -7.81 -33.84 -34.10
C CYS A 338 -7.82 -32.31 -34.12
N ALA A 339 -8.51 -31.70 -35.09
CA ALA A 339 -8.65 -30.25 -35.17
C ALA A 339 -9.39 -29.66 -33.96
N GLN A 340 -10.47 -30.31 -33.49
CA GLN A 340 -11.15 -29.89 -32.26
C GLN A 340 -10.28 -30.04 -31.01
N ALA A 341 -9.47 -31.10 -30.92
CA ALA A 341 -8.55 -31.29 -29.81
C ALA A 341 -7.44 -30.23 -29.79
N LEU A 342 -6.93 -29.84 -30.96
CA LEU A 342 -5.95 -28.76 -31.09
C LEU A 342 -6.56 -27.39 -30.74
N ASP A 343 -7.78 -27.10 -31.19
CA ASP A 343 -8.48 -25.85 -30.86
C ASP A 343 -8.73 -25.72 -29.33
N LYS A 344 -9.11 -26.82 -28.67
CA LYS A 344 -9.21 -26.87 -27.20
C LYS A 344 -7.86 -26.61 -26.52
N LYS A 345 -6.78 -27.23 -26.99
CA LYS A 345 -5.42 -27.00 -26.46
C LYS A 345 -4.96 -25.56 -26.68
N GLN A 346 -5.24 -24.98 -27.84
CA GLN A 346 -4.93 -23.59 -28.16
C GLN A 346 -5.63 -22.64 -27.17
N ARG A 347 -6.94 -22.80 -26.93
CA ARG A 347 -7.67 -21.96 -25.97
C ARG A 347 -7.12 -22.08 -24.54
N VAL A 348 -6.68 -23.26 -24.14
CA VAL A 348 -6.04 -23.48 -22.83
C VAL A 348 -4.69 -22.77 -22.75
N LEU A 349 -3.87 -22.83 -23.81
CA LEU A 349 -2.59 -22.12 -23.89
C LEU A 349 -2.78 -20.59 -23.92
N GLU A 350 -3.78 -20.10 -24.65
CA GLU A 350 -4.15 -18.68 -24.68
C GLU A 350 -4.58 -18.20 -23.28
N LYS A 351 -5.38 -19.00 -22.56
CA LYS A 351 -5.74 -18.70 -21.18
C LYS A 351 -4.50 -18.64 -20.27
N TYR A 352 -3.62 -19.63 -20.34
CA TYR A 352 -2.36 -19.61 -19.58
C TYR A 352 -1.50 -18.38 -19.91
N LEU A 353 -1.41 -17.99 -21.19
CA LEU A 353 -0.69 -16.80 -21.60
C LEU A 353 -1.27 -15.52 -21.00
N ILE A 354 -2.60 -15.41 -20.92
CA ILE A 354 -3.28 -14.28 -20.29
C ILE A 354 -3.02 -14.28 -18.78
N ASP A 355 -3.16 -15.43 -18.12
CA ASP A 355 -2.91 -15.56 -16.67
C ASP A 355 -1.45 -15.19 -16.32
N TRP A 356 -0.48 -15.63 -17.13
CA TRP A 356 0.93 -15.28 -16.96
C TRP A 356 1.22 -13.80 -17.24
N LYS A 357 0.57 -13.20 -18.24
CA LYS A 357 0.68 -11.75 -18.47
C LYS A 357 0.16 -10.96 -17.27
N HIS A 358 -1.00 -11.34 -16.75
CA HIS A 358 -1.55 -10.71 -15.57
C HIS A 358 -0.62 -10.87 -14.36
N LYS A 359 -0.05 -12.06 -14.16
CA LYS A 359 0.96 -12.31 -13.12
C LYS A 359 2.18 -11.40 -13.27
N CYS A 360 2.67 -11.19 -14.49
CA CYS A 360 3.77 -10.27 -14.75
C CYS A 360 3.40 -8.82 -14.44
N GLU A 361 2.19 -8.39 -14.81
CA GLU A 361 1.67 -7.04 -14.50
C GLU A 361 1.53 -6.82 -12.98
N GLU A 362 1.01 -7.81 -12.25
CA GLU A 362 0.95 -7.80 -10.78
C GLU A 362 2.34 -7.64 -10.17
N LEU A 363 3.32 -8.44 -10.60
CA LEU A 363 4.70 -8.38 -10.11
C LEU A 363 5.37 -7.03 -10.40
N VAL A 364 5.10 -6.44 -11.57
CA VAL A 364 5.59 -5.10 -11.90
C VAL A 364 4.98 -4.05 -10.96
N ALA A 365 3.68 -4.12 -10.69
CA ALA A 365 3.00 -3.21 -9.77
C ALA A 365 3.51 -3.37 -8.32
N GLU A 366 3.76 -4.60 -7.86
CA GLU A 366 4.35 -4.88 -6.54
C GLU A 366 5.78 -4.30 -6.43
N VAL A 367 6.60 -4.43 -7.47
CA VAL A 367 7.96 -3.86 -7.51
C VAL A 367 7.92 -2.32 -7.48
N GLU A 368 7.02 -1.70 -8.25
CA GLU A 368 6.82 -0.25 -8.22
C GLU A 368 6.34 0.23 -6.84
N GLY A 369 5.46 -0.53 -6.19
CA GLY A 369 5.04 -0.33 -4.80
C GLY A 369 6.21 -0.37 -3.83
N CYS A 370 7.00 -1.46 -3.85
CA CYS A 370 8.19 -1.63 -3.00
C CYS A 370 9.22 -0.50 -3.22
N GLN A 371 9.42 -0.06 -4.47
CA GLN A 371 10.32 1.05 -4.76
C GLN A 371 9.80 2.39 -4.20
N LYS A 372 8.48 2.61 -4.26
CA LYS A 372 7.87 3.82 -3.70
C LYS A 372 7.97 3.85 -2.18
N GLU A 373 7.69 2.73 -1.52
CA GLU A 373 7.89 2.55 -0.08
C GLU A 373 9.36 2.72 0.31
N GLY A 374 10.30 2.14 -0.45
CA GLY A 374 11.73 2.34 -0.24
C GLY A 374 12.16 3.81 -0.32
N ARG A 375 11.62 4.59 -1.26
CA ARG A 375 11.86 6.05 -1.34
C ARG A 375 11.24 6.79 -0.15
N GLN A 376 10.06 6.37 0.30
CA GLN A 376 9.38 6.95 1.44
C GLN A 376 10.17 6.70 2.73
N HIS A 377 10.62 5.46 2.97
CA HIS A 377 11.49 5.12 4.09
C HIS A 377 12.84 5.83 4.04
N ALA A 378 13.43 6.03 2.86
CA ALA A 378 14.65 6.84 2.73
C ALA A 378 14.42 8.30 3.16
N SER A 379 13.25 8.88 2.84
CA SER A 379 12.85 10.22 3.29
C SER A 379 12.61 10.28 4.80
N GLU A 380 11.91 9.30 5.36
CA GLU A 380 11.68 9.17 6.81
C GLU A 380 13.00 9.00 7.56
N LEU A 381 13.91 8.17 7.06
CA LEU A 381 15.26 7.99 7.61
C LEU A 381 16.03 9.31 7.61
N SER A 382 15.95 10.10 6.54
CA SER A 382 16.59 11.43 6.48
C SER A 382 16.01 12.39 7.52
N LYS A 383 14.70 12.37 7.76
CA LYS A 383 14.05 13.19 8.79
C LYS A 383 14.46 12.77 10.20
N VAL A 384 14.47 11.46 10.46
CA VAL A 384 14.91 10.92 11.76
C VAL A 384 16.38 11.22 12.02
N ARG A 385 17.24 11.16 10.99
CA ARG A 385 18.65 11.58 11.11
C ARG A 385 18.78 13.05 11.47
N SER A 386 18.05 13.94 10.80
CA SER A 386 18.02 15.38 11.14
C SER A 386 17.58 15.60 12.59
N ALA A 387 16.48 14.98 13.01
CA ALA A 387 15.97 15.10 14.38
C ALA A 387 16.95 14.53 15.43
N HIS A 388 17.68 13.47 15.07
CA HIS A 388 18.72 12.89 15.92
C HIS A 388 19.93 13.84 16.04
N GLU A 389 20.39 14.42 14.93
CA GLU A 389 21.47 15.43 14.92
C GLU A 389 21.09 16.66 15.76
N GLU A 390 19.86 17.17 15.62
CA GLU A 390 19.33 18.27 16.44
C GLU A 390 19.27 17.90 17.94
N SER A 391 18.86 16.66 18.26
CA SER A 391 18.84 16.18 19.65
C SER A 391 20.25 16.02 20.23
N VAL A 392 21.23 15.64 19.40
CA VAL A 392 22.65 15.56 19.81
C VAL A 392 23.20 16.96 20.07
N GLU A 393 22.90 17.94 19.22
CA GLU A 393 23.30 19.34 19.44
C GLU A 393 22.69 19.92 20.71
N GLN A 394 21.41 19.64 20.99
CA GLN A 394 20.75 20.02 22.24
C GLN A 394 21.41 19.36 23.46
N LEU A 395 21.77 18.08 23.35
CA LEU A 395 22.46 17.36 24.42
C LEU A 395 23.86 17.94 24.67
N GLU A 396 24.59 18.31 23.61
CA GLU A 396 25.86 19.00 23.74
C GLU A 396 25.72 20.39 24.38
N ALA A 397 24.66 21.14 24.05
CA ALA A 397 24.36 22.41 24.71
C ALA A 397 24.12 22.22 26.21
N LEU A 398 23.27 21.27 26.59
CA LEU A 398 23.02 20.94 27.99
C LEU A 398 24.29 20.45 28.72
N ARG A 399 25.19 19.73 28.03
CA ARG A 399 26.49 19.36 28.61
C ARG A 399 27.39 20.56 28.85
N ARG A 400 27.38 21.55 27.96
CA ARG A 400 28.13 22.81 28.15
C ARG A 400 27.57 23.59 29.35
N ASP A 401 26.25 23.71 29.44
CA ASP A 401 25.59 24.39 30.56
C ASP A 401 25.82 23.68 31.88
N ASN A 402 25.73 22.34 31.92
CA ASN A 402 26.02 21.55 33.12
C ASN A 402 27.48 21.72 33.56
N LYS A 403 28.41 21.79 32.60
CA LYS A 403 29.82 22.08 32.91
C LYS A 403 30.01 23.50 33.48
N ALA A 404 29.33 24.50 32.90
CA ALA A 404 29.35 25.87 33.43
C ALA A 404 28.79 25.93 34.85
N TYR A 405 27.68 25.26 35.13
CA TYR A 405 27.12 25.17 36.48
C TYR A 405 28.03 24.41 37.46
N GLN A 406 28.74 23.37 37.01
CA GLN A 406 29.74 22.68 37.84
C GLN A 406 30.91 23.59 38.19
N GLU A 407 31.38 24.41 37.25
CA GLU A 407 32.41 25.42 37.47
C GLU A 407 31.91 26.51 38.46
N GLU A 408 30.69 27.02 38.30
CA GLU A 408 30.08 27.96 39.26
C GLU A 408 29.93 27.37 40.67
N VAL A 409 29.53 26.10 40.78
CA VAL A 409 29.44 25.40 42.08
C VAL A 409 30.83 25.24 42.69
N ALA A 410 31.86 24.94 41.89
CA ALA A 410 33.24 24.84 42.37
C ALA A 410 33.73 26.20 42.89
N ASP A 411 33.51 27.27 42.15
CA ASP A 411 33.89 28.64 42.53
C ASP A 411 33.19 29.08 43.83
N LEU A 412 31.88 28.83 43.95
CA LEU A 412 31.12 29.13 45.17
C LEU A 412 31.58 28.29 46.37
N THR A 413 31.99 27.05 46.14
CA THR A 413 32.54 26.16 47.17
C THR A 413 33.92 26.65 47.64
N GLU A 414 34.76 27.14 46.71
CA GLU A 414 36.05 27.75 47.03
C GLU A 414 35.87 29.04 47.84
N GLN A 415 34.92 29.90 47.45
CA GLN A 415 34.56 31.10 48.21
C GLN A 415 34.05 30.79 49.62
N LEU A 416 33.26 29.72 49.81
CA LEU A 416 32.84 29.26 51.13
C LEU A 416 34.01 28.74 51.96
N SER A 417 34.96 28.02 51.34
CA SER A 417 36.21 27.57 51.97
C SER A 417 37.04 28.76 52.48
N ASP A 418 37.20 29.79 51.66
CA ASP A 418 37.97 30.98 52.00
C ASP A 418 37.25 31.85 53.03
N GLY A 419 35.92 31.92 52.96
CA GLY A 419 35.09 32.48 54.02
C GLY A 419 35.29 31.74 55.36
N GLY A 420 35.41 30.41 55.34
CA GLY A 420 35.73 29.60 56.51
C GLY A 420 37.11 29.90 57.12
N LYS A 421 38.13 30.11 56.28
CA LYS A 421 39.48 30.52 56.74
C LYS A 421 39.45 31.92 57.37
N SER A 422 38.77 32.88 56.74
CA SER A 422 38.56 34.23 57.26
C SER A 422 37.87 34.23 58.63
N VAL A 423 36.82 33.42 58.79
CA VAL A 423 36.14 33.26 60.10
C VAL A 423 37.06 32.65 61.15
N HIS A 424 37.91 31.68 60.78
CA HIS A 424 38.85 31.08 61.72
C HIS A 424 39.97 32.04 62.15
N GLU A 425 40.46 32.86 61.24
CA GLU A 425 41.42 33.94 61.54
C GLU A 425 40.81 35.01 62.45
N LEU A 426 39.56 35.40 62.20
CA LEU A 426 38.81 36.31 63.06
C LEU A 426 38.56 35.73 64.46
N GLN A 427 38.25 34.43 64.57
CA GLN A 427 38.13 33.75 65.86
C GLN A 427 39.47 33.69 66.62
N LYS A 428 40.58 33.51 65.91
CA LYS A 428 41.92 33.51 66.50
C LYS A 428 42.30 34.91 66.99
N ALA A 429 42.00 35.96 66.22
CA ALA A 429 42.18 37.35 66.63
C ALA A 429 41.29 37.70 67.84
N LYS A 430 40.03 37.24 67.86
CA LYS A 430 39.12 37.41 69.01
C LYS A 430 39.69 36.79 70.28
N LYS A 431 40.15 35.54 70.22
CA LYS A 431 40.77 34.87 71.38
C LYS A 431 42.02 35.58 71.88
N LYS A 432 42.82 36.15 70.97
CA LYS A 432 44.00 36.94 71.33
C LYS A 432 43.62 38.22 72.08
N ILE A 433 42.59 38.93 71.62
CA ILE A 433 42.05 40.12 72.29
C ILE A 433 41.40 39.77 73.64
N GLU A 434 40.75 38.60 73.75
CA GLU A 434 40.22 38.09 75.02
C GLU A 434 41.33 37.81 76.03
N MET A 435 42.44 37.20 75.59
CA MET A 435 43.63 37.00 76.44
C MET A 435 44.30 38.34 76.84
N GLU A 436 44.46 39.27 75.90
CA GLU A 436 45.00 40.61 76.19
C GLU A 436 44.10 41.38 77.18
N LYS A 437 42.78 41.18 77.12
CA LYS A 437 41.83 41.73 78.10
C LYS A 437 42.02 41.10 79.48
N GLU A 438 42.17 39.77 79.58
CA GLU A 438 42.40 39.08 80.86
C GLU A 438 43.74 39.48 81.49
N GLU A 439 44.80 39.63 80.69
CA GLU A 439 46.11 40.12 81.15
C GLU A 439 46.05 41.57 81.67
N LEU A 440 45.32 42.45 80.97
CA LEU A 440 45.09 43.83 81.44
C LEU A 440 44.23 43.90 82.70
N GLN A 441 43.26 42.98 82.85
CA GLN A 441 42.43 42.89 84.04
C GLN A 441 43.25 42.39 85.25
N GLY A 442 44.13 41.41 85.08
CA GLY A 442 45.06 40.98 86.13
C GLY A 442 46.03 42.09 86.53
N SER A 443 46.57 42.84 85.57
CA SER A 443 47.44 43.99 85.86
C SER A 443 46.71 45.12 86.61
N LEU A 444 45.40 45.29 86.35
CA LEU A 444 44.57 46.25 87.08
C LEU A 444 44.38 45.80 88.54
N GLU A 445 44.01 44.54 88.76
CA GLU A 445 43.83 43.96 90.10
C GLU A 445 45.13 44.02 90.94
N GLU A 446 46.30 43.78 90.34
CA GLU A 446 47.60 43.94 91.00
C GLU A 446 47.91 45.41 91.36
N SER A 447 47.51 46.35 90.50
CA SER A 447 47.68 47.78 90.77
C SER A 447 46.73 48.31 91.84
N GLU A 448 45.51 47.75 91.93
CA GLU A 448 44.54 48.04 92.98
C GLU A 448 45.02 47.47 94.34
N ALA A 449 45.56 46.25 94.37
CA ALA A 449 46.16 45.68 95.58
C ALA A 449 47.39 46.48 96.06
N ALA A 450 48.18 47.05 95.14
CA ALA A 450 49.31 47.92 95.48
C ALA A 450 48.86 49.28 96.04
N LEU A 451 47.75 49.83 95.54
CA LEU A 451 47.14 51.05 96.07
C LEU A 451 46.61 50.84 97.50
N GLU A 452 45.89 49.75 97.76
CA GLU A 452 45.42 49.39 99.11
C GLU A 452 46.58 49.21 100.11
N ALA A 453 47.72 48.68 99.66
CA ALA A 453 48.93 48.54 100.46
C ALA A 453 49.61 49.88 100.80
N GLU A 454 49.50 50.90 99.94
CA GLU A 454 50.01 52.25 100.21
C GLU A 454 49.04 53.08 101.07
N GLU A 455 47.74 52.90 100.90
CA GLU A 455 46.72 53.50 101.79
C GLU A 455 46.83 53.00 103.23
N THR A 456 47.14 51.70 103.42
CA THR A 456 47.42 51.14 104.75
C THR A 456 48.72 51.65 105.38
N LYS A 457 49.74 52.07 104.60
CA LYS A 457 50.96 52.70 105.14
C LYS A 457 50.73 54.15 105.59
N VAL A 458 49.93 54.92 104.86
CA VAL A 458 49.57 56.30 105.23
C VAL A 458 48.73 56.34 106.52
N LEU A 459 47.81 55.39 106.70
CA LEU A 459 47.04 55.23 107.94
C LEU A 459 47.92 54.80 109.13
N ARG A 460 49.00 54.03 108.89
CA ARG A 460 49.97 53.62 109.93
C ARG A 460 50.82 54.79 110.44
N LEU A 461 51.31 55.64 109.54
CA LEU A 461 52.09 56.84 109.88
C LEU A 461 51.26 57.94 110.58
N GLN A 462 49.93 57.96 110.39
CA GLN A 462 49.00 58.80 111.16
C GLN A 462 48.70 58.25 112.56
N LEU A 463 48.77 56.93 112.76
CA LEU A 463 48.51 56.26 114.04
C LEU A 463 49.70 56.40 115.02
N ASP A 464 50.94 56.28 114.53
CA ASP A 464 52.18 56.33 115.32
C ASP A 464 52.41 57.69 116.01
N MET A 465 51.93 58.80 115.42
CA MET A 465 51.95 60.13 116.04
C MET A 465 50.89 60.34 117.14
N SER A 466 49.84 59.51 117.17
CA SER A 466 48.80 59.54 118.22
C SER A 466 49.09 58.59 119.39
N GLN A 467 49.85 57.50 119.14
CA GLN A 467 50.16 56.46 120.12
C GLN A 467 51.25 56.85 121.13
N ALA A 468 52.23 57.70 120.77
CA ALA A 468 53.28 58.15 121.70
C ALA A 468 52.76 59.01 122.89
N ARG A 469 51.52 59.54 122.81
CA ARG A 469 50.88 60.32 123.88
C ARG A 469 49.95 59.51 124.80
N GLY A 470 49.46 58.33 124.35
CA GLY A 470 48.54 57.48 125.12
C GLY A 470 49.19 56.27 125.82
N GLU A 471 50.43 55.92 125.46
CA GLU A 471 51.15 54.74 125.98
C GLU A 471 51.69 54.89 127.41
N LEU A 472 51.72 56.10 127.99
CA LEU A 472 52.22 56.33 129.35
C LEU A 472 51.17 56.21 130.46
N GLU A 473 49.88 56.46 130.17
CA GLU A 473 48.85 56.54 131.22
C GLU A 473 47.98 55.27 131.33
N ARG A 474 47.96 54.40 130.31
CA ARG A 474 47.02 53.26 130.26
C ARG A 474 47.63 51.90 130.61
N ARG A 475 48.95 51.74 130.46
CA ARG A 475 49.72 50.52 130.81
C ARG A 475 49.62 50.10 132.29
N LEU A 476 49.20 51.02 133.17
CA LEU A 476 49.09 50.76 134.60
C LEU A 476 47.77 50.06 134.98
N GLN A 477 46.70 50.25 134.21
CA GLN A 477 45.35 49.80 134.59
C GLN A 477 44.88 48.54 133.83
N GLU A 478 45.48 48.23 132.69
CA GLU A 478 45.17 47.03 131.88
C GLU A 478 45.72 45.70 132.47
N LYS A 479 46.69 45.75 133.39
CA LYS A 479 47.30 44.52 133.94
C LYS A 479 46.44 43.82 134.99
N GLU A 480 45.48 44.52 135.60
CA GLU A 480 44.62 43.96 136.65
C GLU A 480 43.33 43.33 136.10
N GLU A 481 42.85 43.71 134.91
CA GLU A 481 41.59 43.23 134.31
C GLU A 481 41.77 42.07 133.29
N GLU A 482 42.98 41.84 132.76
CA GLU A 482 43.28 40.78 131.76
C GLU A 482 43.17 39.34 132.31
N MET A 483 43.33 39.13 133.62
CA MET A 483 43.32 37.78 134.22
C MET A 483 41.92 37.18 134.35
N GLU A 484 40.86 37.98 134.31
CA GLU A 484 39.48 37.53 134.60
C GLU A 484 38.62 37.30 133.33
N ALA A 485 39.04 37.85 132.18
CA ALA A 485 38.34 37.74 130.89
C ALA A 485 38.65 36.45 130.10
N THR A 486 39.87 35.91 130.22
CA THR A 486 40.33 34.72 129.44
C THR A 486 39.56 33.43 129.77
N ARG A 487 39.07 33.29 131.00
CA ARG A 487 38.31 32.11 131.44
C ARG A 487 36.91 31.97 130.81
N LYS A 488 36.25 33.09 130.44
CA LYS A 488 34.88 33.09 129.89
C LYS A 488 34.83 32.94 128.35
N SER A 489 35.93 33.21 127.64
CA SER A 489 36.02 33.13 126.18
C SER A 489 36.10 31.69 125.68
N HIS A 490 36.89 30.83 126.33
CA HIS A 490 37.10 29.44 125.90
C HIS A 490 35.85 28.55 125.98
N GLN A 491 34.87 28.86 126.83
CA GLN A 491 33.63 28.10 126.92
C GLN A 491 32.70 28.33 125.71
N ARG A 492 32.69 29.53 125.11
CA ARG A 492 31.80 29.89 123.98
C ARG A 492 32.25 29.32 122.63
N ALA A 493 33.56 29.14 122.46
CA ALA A 493 34.13 28.54 121.25
C ALA A 493 33.78 27.05 121.11
N LEU A 494 33.68 26.31 122.23
CA LEU A 494 33.33 24.88 122.23
C LEU A 494 31.87 24.64 121.82
N ASP A 495 30.93 25.47 122.29
CA ASP A 495 29.51 25.35 121.96
C ASP A 495 29.19 25.67 120.48
N THR A 496 30.03 26.48 119.82
CA THR A 496 29.84 26.90 118.42
C THR A 496 30.30 25.83 117.43
N LEU A 497 31.39 25.12 117.73
CA LEU A 497 31.89 23.99 116.94
C LEU A 497 30.99 22.74 117.01
N GLN A 498 30.29 22.55 118.14
CA GLN A 498 29.32 21.46 118.30
C GLN A 498 28.11 21.64 117.37
N ALA A 499 27.64 22.89 117.18
CA ALA A 499 26.49 23.19 116.33
C ALA A 499 26.76 23.02 114.82
N SER A 500 27.97 23.29 114.35
CA SER A 500 28.34 23.10 112.94
C SER A 500 28.43 21.61 112.56
N LEU A 501 28.92 20.76 113.48
CA LEU A 501 29.02 19.31 113.25
C LEU A 501 27.64 18.64 113.11
N ASP A 502 26.65 19.08 113.87
CA ASP A 502 25.27 18.53 113.81
C ASP A 502 24.54 18.88 112.49
N VAL A 503 24.90 19.98 111.83
CA VAL A 503 24.35 20.38 110.52
C VAL A 503 24.94 19.52 109.39
N GLU A 504 26.24 19.24 109.43
CA GLU A 504 26.90 18.40 108.42
C GLU A 504 26.42 16.94 108.48
N VAL A 505 26.19 16.40 109.68
CA VAL A 505 25.66 15.03 109.85
C VAL A 505 24.24 14.91 109.25
N LYS A 506 23.39 15.93 109.40
CA LYS A 506 22.04 15.94 108.79
C LYS A 506 22.10 16.03 107.27
N GLY A 507 22.94 16.91 106.70
CA GLY A 507 23.12 17.03 105.26
C GLY A 507 23.62 15.73 104.60
N LYS A 508 24.52 15.00 105.27
CA LYS A 508 25.01 13.69 104.78
C LYS A 508 23.92 12.62 104.73
N ILE A 509 23.02 12.59 105.73
CA ILE A 509 21.92 11.62 105.78
C ILE A 509 20.88 11.91 104.68
N GLU A 510 20.60 13.17 104.40
CA GLU A 510 19.68 13.57 103.32
C GLU A 510 20.25 13.27 101.93
N GLY A 511 21.53 13.54 101.70
CA GLY A 511 22.23 13.18 100.47
C GLY A 511 22.21 11.66 100.18
N LEU A 512 22.41 10.83 101.21
CA LEU A 512 22.35 9.36 101.06
C LEU A 512 20.95 8.84 100.73
N LYS A 513 19.90 9.47 101.27
CA LYS A 513 18.50 9.13 100.92
C LYS A 513 18.16 9.51 99.49
N LEU A 514 18.64 10.66 99.02
CA LEU A 514 18.41 11.11 97.64
C LEU A 514 19.12 10.19 96.64
N LYS A 515 20.38 9.81 96.93
CA LYS A 515 21.15 8.87 96.12
C LYS A 515 20.43 7.53 95.95
N LYS A 516 19.93 6.92 97.02
CA LYS A 516 19.19 5.65 96.93
C LYS A 516 17.91 5.75 96.10
N LYS A 517 17.18 6.89 96.16
CA LYS A 517 15.99 7.11 95.33
C LYS A 517 16.32 7.23 93.84
N LEU A 518 17.44 7.89 93.52
CA LEU A 518 17.90 8.02 92.13
C LEU A 518 18.41 6.67 91.59
N GLU A 519 19.11 5.88 92.40
CA GLU A 519 19.53 4.52 92.03
C GLU A 519 18.32 3.62 91.73
N THR A 520 17.27 3.66 92.56
CA THR A 520 16.04 2.89 92.29
C THR A 520 15.31 3.36 91.03
N ALA A 521 15.25 4.68 90.79
CA ALA A 521 14.61 5.22 89.59
C ALA A 521 15.37 4.86 88.31
N ILE A 522 16.71 4.80 88.36
CA ILE A 522 17.54 4.37 87.23
C ILE A 522 17.27 2.89 86.93
N SER A 523 17.25 2.01 87.94
CA SER A 523 16.96 0.59 87.74
C SER A 523 15.55 0.33 87.19
N GLU A 524 14.54 1.13 87.57
CA GLU A 524 13.18 1.03 87.02
C GLU A 524 13.12 1.47 85.55
N LEU A 525 13.84 2.54 85.18
CA LEU A 525 13.92 3.01 83.80
C LEU A 525 14.66 2.03 82.89
N GLU A 526 15.74 1.40 83.38
CA GLU A 526 16.47 0.35 82.65
C GLU A 526 15.56 -0.84 82.33
N LEU A 527 14.78 -1.32 83.31
CA LEU A 527 13.80 -2.39 83.11
C LEU A 527 12.73 -2.01 82.06
N GLN A 528 12.29 -0.75 82.09
CA GLN A 528 11.26 -0.24 81.17
C GLN A 528 11.78 -0.15 79.72
N VAL A 529 13.04 0.24 79.53
CA VAL A 529 13.70 0.25 78.21
C VAL A 529 13.84 -1.16 77.66
N ASP A 530 14.21 -2.14 78.48
CA ASP A 530 14.33 -3.54 78.04
C ASP A 530 12.98 -4.14 77.60
N LEU A 531 11.90 -3.84 78.34
CA LEU A 531 10.55 -4.26 77.98
C LEU A 531 10.07 -3.62 76.67
N LEU A 532 10.28 -2.32 76.50
CA LEU A 532 9.92 -1.62 75.26
C LEU A 532 10.72 -2.13 74.07
N THR A 533 12.00 -2.46 74.26
CA THR A 533 12.86 -3.01 73.20
C THR A 533 12.41 -4.41 72.76
N LYS A 534 12.03 -5.27 73.71
CA LYS A 534 11.44 -6.59 73.40
C LYS A 534 10.11 -6.47 72.66
N ASN A 535 9.21 -5.61 73.14
CA ASN A 535 7.92 -5.37 72.49
C ASN A 535 8.10 -4.83 71.06
N ASN A 536 9.05 -3.93 70.84
CA ASN A 536 9.33 -3.39 69.51
C ASN A 536 9.88 -4.49 68.56
N ALA A 537 10.73 -5.38 69.06
CA ALA A 537 11.22 -6.53 68.27
C ALA A 537 10.09 -7.51 67.91
N GLU A 538 9.13 -7.76 68.80
CA GLU A 538 7.96 -8.60 68.52
C GLU A 538 7.00 -7.96 67.53
N LEU A 539 6.72 -6.66 67.66
CA LEU A 539 5.91 -5.90 66.71
C LEU A 539 6.57 -5.87 65.32
N SER A 540 7.89 -5.71 65.25
CA SER A 540 8.64 -5.77 63.98
C SER A 540 8.54 -7.15 63.31
N LYS A 541 8.63 -8.25 64.08
CA LYS A 541 8.43 -9.61 63.55
C LYS A 541 7.00 -9.83 63.06
N SER A 542 6.00 -9.36 63.83
CA SER A 542 4.58 -9.43 63.45
C SER A 542 4.30 -8.64 62.16
N SER A 543 4.85 -7.43 62.06
CA SER A 543 4.76 -6.58 60.85
C SER A 543 5.35 -7.26 59.62
N LYS A 544 6.55 -7.87 59.73
CA LYS A 544 7.16 -8.63 58.62
C LYS A 544 6.32 -9.84 58.21
N LYS A 545 5.73 -10.55 59.16
CA LYS A 545 4.85 -11.70 58.88
C LYS A 545 3.57 -11.27 58.15
N MET A 546 2.94 -10.18 58.60
CA MET A 546 1.78 -9.59 57.92
C MET A 546 2.14 -9.09 56.52
N GLN A 547 3.30 -8.46 56.35
CA GLN A 547 3.78 -7.99 55.05
C GLN A 547 4.04 -9.14 54.08
N GLN A 548 4.56 -10.26 54.56
CA GLN A 548 4.73 -11.48 53.77
C GLN A 548 3.39 -12.10 53.35
N GLN A 549 2.43 -12.17 54.28
CA GLN A 549 1.07 -12.66 53.98
C GLN A 549 0.35 -11.77 52.96
N ILE A 550 0.53 -10.45 53.02
CA ILE A 550 -0.02 -9.52 52.01
C ILE A 550 0.56 -9.82 50.63
N LYS A 551 1.88 -10.06 50.52
CA LYS A 551 2.51 -10.43 49.25
C LYS A 551 2.01 -11.76 48.70
N GLU A 552 1.82 -12.75 49.55
CA GLU A 552 1.28 -14.05 49.15
C GLU A 552 -0.17 -13.94 48.65
N LEU A 553 -1.01 -13.16 49.34
CA LEU A 553 -2.39 -12.89 48.90
C LEU A 553 -2.44 -12.05 47.62
N GLN A 554 -1.52 -11.11 47.43
CA GLN A 554 -1.40 -10.35 46.19
C GLN A 554 -1.03 -11.26 45.01
N ALA A 555 -0.05 -12.16 45.20
CA ALA A 555 0.34 -13.12 44.17
C ALA A 555 -0.81 -14.08 43.81
N GLN A 556 -1.58 -14.55 44.81
CA GLN A 556 -2.76 -15.37 44.58
C GLN A 556 -3.86 -14.61 43.84
N LEU A 557 -4.11 -13.34 44.18
CA LEU A 557 -5.07 -12.50 43.48
C LEU A 557 -4.66 -12.26 42.02
N GLU A 558 -3.38 -12.01 41.76
CA GLU A 558 -2.84 -11.88 40.40
C GLU A 558 -2.96 -13.18 39.58
N GLU A 559 -2.85 -14.33 40.22
CA GLU A 559 -3.05 -15.65 39.60
C GLU A 559 -4.51 -15.93 39.28
N GLU A 560 -5.43 -15.62 40.21
CA GLU A 560 -6.89 -15.72 39.97
C GLU A 560 -7.37 -14.75 38.88
N VAL A 561 -6.84 -13.53 38.83
CA VAL A 561 -7.14 -12.57 37.76
C VAL A 561 -6.66 -13.10 36.41
N ARG A 562 -5.43 -13.62 36.33
CA ARG A 562 -4.92 -14.25 35.11
C ARG A 562 -5.79 -15.44 34.66
N SER A 563 -6.13 -16.34 35.58
CA SER A 563 -7.00 -17.48 35.27
C SER A 563 -8.40 -17.05 34.80
N HIS A 564 -8.95 -15.99 35.39
CA HIS A 564 -10.23 -15.43 34.96
C HIS A 564 -10.14 -14.75 33.59
N GLU A 565 -9.02 -14.10 33.27
CA GLU A 565 -8.76 -13.55 31.93
C GLU A 565 -8.67 -14.66 30.88
N GLU A 566 -7.92 -15.73 31.15
CA GLU A 566 -7.84 -16.92 30.28
C GLU A 566 -9.23 -17.54 30.04
N CYS A 567 -10.03 -17.74 31.09
CA CYS A 567 -11.39 -18.26 30.97
C CYS A 567 -12.31 -17.33 30.15
N ARG A 568 -12.10 -16.01 30.23
CA ARG A 568 -12.87 -15.04 29.45
C ARG A 568 -12.47 -15.05 27.98
N GLU A 569 -11.19 -15.22 27.68
CA GLU A 569 -10.69 -15.40 26.32
C GLU A 569 -11.23 -16.69 25.70
N ASP A 570 -11.23 -17.79 26.45
CA ASP A 570 -11.81 -19.07 26.04
C ASP A 570 -13.32 -18.95 25.79
N GLN A 571 -14.06 -18.28 26.68
CA GLN A 571 -15.48 -17.98 26.46
C GLN A 571 -15.68 -17.17 25.17
N GLY A 572 -14.88 -16.12 24.94
CA GLY A 572 -14.93 -15.32 23.72
C GLY A 572 -14.55 -16.10 22.46
N ALA A 573 -13.68 -17.10 22.57
CA ALA A 573 -13.36 -18.02 21.46
C ALA A 573 -14.54 -18.95 21.14
N VAL A 574 -15.20 -19.49 22.17
CA VAL A 574 -16.39 -20.34 22.01
C VAL A 574 -17.56 -19.55 21.43
N GLU A 575 -17.81 -18.32 21.91
CA GLU A 575 -18.87 -17.46 21.37
C GLU A 575 -18.65 -17.13 19.89
N ARG A 576 -17.41 -16.80 19.49
CA ARG A 576 -17.05 -16.59 18.08
C ARG A 576 -17.28 -17.85 17.24
N ARG A 577 -16.94 -19.02 17.76
CA ARG A 577 -17.18 -20.31 17.09
C ARG A 577 -18.67 -20.61 16.93
N CYS A 578 -19.49 -20.33 17.95
CA CYS A 578 -20.93 -20.46 17.86
C CYS A 578 -21.52 -19.51 16.80
N MET A 579 -21.06 -18.27 16.73
CA MET A 579 -21.50 -17.32 15.70
C MET A 579 -21.14 -17.79 14.28
N LEU A 580 -19.94 -18.33 14.09
CA LEU A 580 -19.52 -18.89 12.80
C LEU A 580 -20.42 -20.07 12.39
N LEU A 581 -20.70 -21.00 13.33
CA LEU A 581 -21.60 -22.13 13.07
C LEU A 581 -23.02 -21.68 12.72
N VAL A 582 -23.53 -20.60 13.33
CA VAL A 582 -24.84 -20.03 12.97
C VAL A 582 -24.81 -19.47 11.54
N SER A 583 -23.76 -18.74 11.17
CA SER A 583 -23.58 -18.21 9.81
C SER A 583 -23.49 -19.33 8.77
N GLU A 584 -22.73 -20.39 9.05
CA GLU A 584 -22.62 -21.56 8.17
C GLU A 584 -23.97 -22.27 7.98
N VAL A 585 -24.78 -22.36 9.04
CA VAL A 585 -26.15 -22.91 8.94
C VAL A 585 -27.04 -22.03 8.07
N GLU A 586 -26.97 -20.70 8.21
CA GLU A 586 -27.75 -19.77 7.37
C GLU A 586 -27.32 -19.83 5.90
N GLU A 587 -26.02 -19.90 5.62
CA GLU A 587 -25.47 -20.03 4.27
C GLU A 587 -25.86 -21.36 3.62
N THR A 588 -25.80 -22.46 4.37
CA THR A 588 -26.22 -23.77 3.86
C THR A 588 -27.72 -23.85 3.61
N LEU A 589 -28.55 -23.21 4.44
CA LEU A 589 -29.99 -23.06 4.19
C LEU A 589 -30.27 -22.23 2.93
N ALA A 590 -29.58 -21.10 2.75
CA ALA A 590 -29.73 -20.26 1.55
C ALA A 590 -29.28 -21.00 0.27
N ALA A 591 -28.19 -21.77 0.34
CA ALA A 591 -27.72 -22.61 -0.74
C ALA A 591 -28.73 -23.73 -1.08
N LEU A 592 -29.33 -24.35 -0.06
CA LEU A 592 -30.38 -25.36 -0.22
C LEU A 592 -31.62 -24.79 -0.90
N GLU A 593 -32.12 -23.62 -0.46
CA GLU A 593 -33.26 -22.96 -1.10
C GLU A 593 -32.98 -22.59 -2.56
N SER A 594 -31.76 -22.13 -2.85
CA SER A 594 -31.32 -21.83 -4.21
C SER A 594 -31.27 -23.09 -5.08
N ALA A 595 -30.73 -24.18 -4.55
CA ALA A 595 -30.69 -25.48 -5.22
C ALA A 595 -32.11 -26.04 -5.45
N GLU A 596 -33.03 -25.88 -4.49
CA GLU A 596 -34.43 -26.26 -4.66
C GLU A 596 -35.13 -25.44 -5.76
N ARG A 597 -34.87 -24.13 -5.81
CA ARG A 597 -35.37 -23.26 -6.89
C ARG A 597 -34.83 -23.71 -8.25
N ALA A 598 -33.53 -23.98 -8.35
CA ALA A 598 -32.90 -24.48 -9.57
C ALA A 598 -33.47 -25.85 -9.99
N ARG A 599 -33.68 -26.76 -9.04
CA ARG A 599 -34.32 -28.07 -9.26
C ARG A 599 -35.73 -27.91 -9.83
N ARG A 600 -36.57 -27.05 -9.24
CA ARG A 600 -37.93 -26.79 -9.75
C ARG A 600 -37.93 -26.25 -11.18
N VAL A 601 -36.96 -25.38 -11.52
CA VAL A 601 -36.80 -24.85 -12.89
C VAL A 601 -36.34 -25.95 -13.87
N CYS A 602 -35.48 -26.86 -13.43
CA CYS A 602 -35.09 -28.01 -14.26
C CYS A 602 -36.25 -28.99 -14.45
N GLU A 603 -37.07 -29.22 -13.42
CA GLU A 603 -38.27 -30.06 -13.49
C GLU A 603 -39.31 -29.49 -14.47
N THR A 604 -39.56 -28.18 -14.44
CA THR A 604 -40.47 -27.56 -15.41
C THR A 604 -39.93 -27.64 -16.84
N LYS A 605 -38.63 -27.40 -17.04
CA LYS A 605 -38.00 -27.58 -18.38
C LYS A 605 -38.06 -29.02 -18.88
N LEU A 606 -37.89 -30.00 -17.98
CA LEU A 606 -38.02 -31.42 -18.31
C LEU A 606 -39.46 -31.76 -18.71
N GLN A 607 -40.45 -31.20 -18.02
CA GLN A 607 -41.85 -31.40 -18.33
C GLN A 607 -42.22 -30.76 -19.67
N GLU A 608 -41.80 -29.52 -19.93
CA GLU A 608 -41.97 -28.87 -21.24
C GLU A 608 -41.30 -29.65 -22.37
N ALA A 609 -40.10 -30.20 -22.15
CA ALA A 609 -39.40 -31.03 -23.13
C ALA A 609 -40.14 -32.35 -23.38
N SER A 610 -40.70 -32.96 -22.34
CA SER A 610 -41.51 -34.18 -22.44
C SER A 610 -42.82 -33.93 -23.20
N GLU A 611 -43.49 -32.81 -22.96
CA GLU A 611 -44.68 -32.39 -23.70
C GLU A 611 -44.36 -32.11 -25.16
N LYS A 612 -43.25 -31.42 -25.46
CA LYS A 612 -42.76 -31.21 -26.83
C LYS A 612 -42.42 -32.52 -27.53
N HIS A 613 -41.76 -33.44 -26.84
CA HIS A 613 -41.45 -34.76 -27.39
C HIS A 613 -42.73 -35.56 -27.68
N SER A 614 -43.69 -35.55 -26.76
CA SER A 614 -45.00 -36.18 -26.96
C SER A 614 -45.75 -35.59 -28.15
N HIS A 615 -45.75 -34.26 -28.29
CA HIS A 615 -46.36 -33.57 -29.42
C HIS A 615 -45.69 -33.93 -30.76
N LEU A 616 -44.35 -33.91 -30.81
CA LEU A 616 -43.58 -34.31 -32.00
C LEU A 616 -43.78 -35.79 -32.34
N ASN A 617 -43.83 -36.66 -31.34
CA ASN A 617 -44.10 -38.08 -31.54
C ASN A 617 -45.51 -38.28 -32.12
N ASN A 618 -46.52 -37.56 -31.63
CA ASN A 618 -47.87 -37.60 -32.21
C ASN A 618 -47.91 -37.07 -33.65
N GLN A 619 -47.20 -35.97 -33.95
CA GLN A 619 -47.07 -35.48 -35.33
C GLN A 619 -46.36 -36.50 -36.24
N PHE A 620 -45.30 -37.14 -35.74
CA PHE A 620 -44.58 -38.18 -36.46
C PHE A 620 -45.48 -39.38 -36.75
N GLN A 621 -46.24 -39.87 -35.78
CA GLN A 621 -47.20 -40.96 -35.99
C GLN A 621 -48.29 -40.58 -37.00
N LEU A 622 -48.79 -39.35 -36.96
CA LEU A 622 -49.73 -38.83 -37.96
C LEU A 622 -49.10 -38.79 -39.36
N ALA A 623 -47.87 -38.31 -39.50
CA ALA A 623 -47.15 -38.29 -40.78
C ALA A 623 -46.88 -39.71 -41.31
N VAL A 624 -46.52 -40.66 -40.45
CA VAL A 624 -46.36 -42.07 -40.81
C VAL A 624 -47.67 -42.69 -41.27
N SER A 625 -48.79 -42.38 -40.61
CA SER A 625 -50.11 -42.83 -41.02
C SER A 625 -50.54 -42.22 -42.37
N GLY A 626 -50.23 -40.95 -42.61
CA GLY A 626 -50.46 -40.27 -43.88
C GLY A 626 -49.61 -40.87 -45.01
N ARG A 627 -48.33 -41.15 -44.75
CA ARG A 627 -47.45 -41.83 -45.70
C ARG A 627 -47.98 -43.22 -46.06
N ARG A 628 -48.40 -44.03 -45.09
CA ARG A 628 -48.97 -45.36 -45.36
C ARG A 628 -50.25 -45.29 -46.20
N LYS A 629 -51.08 -44.27 -46.01
CA LYS A 629 -52.26 -44.03 -46.87
C LYS A 629 -51.84 -43.69 -48.29
N LEU A 630 -50.91 -42.74 -48.46
CA LEU A 630 -50.39 -42.36 -49.78
C LEU A 630 -49.69 -43.53 -50.49
N GLU A 631 -49.00 -44.41 -49.76
CA GLU A 631 -48.42 -45.64 -50.29
C GLU A 631 -49.50 -46.62 -50.77
N GLY A 632 -50.61 -46.75 -50.02
CA GLY A 632 -51.78 -47.51 -50.45
C GLY A 632 -52.44 -46.92 -51.70
N ASP A 633 -52.66 -45.60 -51.71
CA ASP A 633 -53.27 -44.87 -52.84
C ASP A 633 -52.39 -44.98 -54.11
N LEU A 634 -51.06 -44.90 -53.95
CA LEU A 634 -50.09 -45.10 -55.03
C LEU A 634 -50.17 -46.53 -55.59
N GLN A 635 -50.29 -47.53 -54.71
CA GLN A 635 -50.38 -48.92 -55.12
C GLN A 635 -51.68 -49.20 -55.87
N THR A 636 -52.81 -48.59 -55.46
CA THR A 636 -54.07 -48.64 -56.21
C THR A 636 -53.96 -47.90 -57.55
N LEU A 637 -53.33 -46.72 -57.61
CA LEU A 637 -53.12 -46.01 -58.87
C LEU A 637 -52.23 -46.80 -59.83
N GLN A 638 -51.22 -47.51 -59.31
CA GLN A 638 -50.37 -48.40 -60.09
C GLN A 638 -51.16 -49.56 -60.69
N GLN A 639 -52.06 -50.18 -59.91
CA GLN A 639 -52.97 -51.21 -60.42
C GLN A 639 -53.91 -50.66 -61.50
N GLU A 640 -54.57 -49.53 -61.25
CA GLU A 640 -55.45 -48.88 -62.24
C GLU A 640 -54.68 -48.51 -63.52
N HIS A 641 -53.44 -48.05 -63.40
CA HIS A 641 -52.59 -47.73 -64.55
C HIS A 641 -52.17 -48.99 -65.32
N GLU A 642 -51.85 -50.10 -64.63
CA GLU A 642 -51.57 -51.39 -65.26
C GLU A 642 -52.78 -51.95 -66.00
N GLU A 643 -53.98 -51.82 -65.41
CA GLU A 643 -55.26 -52.19 -66.03
C GLU A 643 -55.53 -51.35 -67.28
N LEU A 644 -55.43 -50.01 -67.19
CA LEU A 644 -55.57 -49.12 -68.33
C LEU A 644 -54.53 -49.40 -69.43
N HIS A 645 -53.30 -49.76 -69.06
CA HIS A 645 -52.28 -50.18 -70.02
C HIS A 645 -52.59 -51.53 -70.66
N ALA A 646 -53.18 -52.47 -69.93
CA ALA A 646 -53.63 -53.74 -70.47
C ALA A 646 -54.82 -53.53 -71.43
N GLU A 647 -55.76 -52.66 -71.09
CA GLU A 647 -56.89 -52.27 -71.94
C GLU A 647 -56.43 -51.55 -73.21
N LEU A 648 -55.47 -50.63 -73.09
CA LEU A 648 -54.87 -49.95 -74.24
C LEU A 648 -54.17 -50.94 -75.16
N ARG A 649 -53.43 -51.92 -74.60
CA ARG A 649 -52.81 -53.02 -75.36
C ARG A 649 -53.86 -53.88 -76.07
N ALA A 650 -54.92 -54.27 -75.38
CA ALA A 650 -56.02 -55.04 -75.96
C ALA A 650 -56.75 -54.26 -77.08
N SER A 651 -56.95 -52.95 -76.90
CA SER A 651 -57.55 -52.06 -77.90
C SER A 651 -56.64 -51.88 -79.12
N THR A 652 -55.34 -51.68 -78.91
CA THR A 652 -54.37 -51.60 -80.01
C THR A 652 -54.24 -52.91 -80.77
N ASP A 653 -54.29 -54.07 -80.10
CA ASP A 653 -54.29 -55.36 -80.77
C ASP A 653 -55.58 -55.61 -81.56
N LYS A 654 -56.74 -55.17 -81.06
CA LYS A 654 -58.00 -55.16 -81.83
C LYS A 654 -57.92 -54.23 -83.05
N SER A 655 -57.37 -53.04 -82.88
CA SER A 655 -57.17 -52.08 -83.98
C SER A 655 -56.20 -52.61 -85.04
N LYS A 656 -55.11 -53.27 -84.63
CA LYS A 656 -54.17 -53.95 -85.54
C LYS A 656 -54.84 -55.08 -86.30
N LYS A 657 -55.63 -55.93 -85.62
CA LYS A 657 -56.40 -57.00 -86.28
C LYS A 657 -57.40 -56.43 -87.31
N ALA A 658 -58.14 -55.40 -86.93
CA ALA A 658 -59.06 -54.72 -87.85
C ALA A 658 -58.32 -54.07 -89.03
N SER A 659 -57.12 -53.51 -88.80
CA SER A 659 -56.26 -52.96 -89.86
C SER A 659 -55.78 -54.06 -90.81
N CYS A 660 -55.31 -55.19 -90.30
CA CYS A 660 -54.90 -56.33 -91.12
C CYS A 660 -56.09 -56.93 -91.90
N GLU A 661 -57.28 -56.98 -91.29
CA GLU A 661 -58.51 -57.38 -92.00
C GLU A 661 -58.89 -56.37 -93.09
N LEU A 662 -58.73 -55.07 -92.85
CA LEU A 662 -58.95 -54.02 -93.84
C LEU A 662 -57.95 -54.12 -95.00
N GLU A 663 -56.67 -54.39 -94.72
CA GLU A 663 -55.63 -54.64 -95.72
C GLU A 663 -55.92 -55.91 -96.52
N ARG A 664 -56.36 -56.99 -95.86
CA ARG A 664 -56.76 -58.24 -96.49
C ARG A 664 -57.96 -58.04 -97.41
N VAL A 665 -59.00 -57.34 -96.95
CA VAL A 665 -60.17 -56.99 -97.77
C VAL A 665 -59.79 -56.01 -98.89
N GLY A 666 -58.82 -55.12 -98.64
CA GLY A 666 -58.23 -54.25 -99.66
C GLY A 666 -57.51 -55.03 -100.74
N GLU A 667 -56.76 -56.07 -100.38
CA GLU A 667 -56.05 -56.96 -101.31
C GLU A 667 -57.04 -57.87 -102.06
N GLU A 668 -58.08 -58.39 -101.38
CA GLU A 668 -59.19 -59.12 -102.03
C GLU A 668 -59.94 -58.22 -103.02
N LEU A 669 -60.21 -56.96 -102.67
CA LEU A 669 -60.80 -55.98 -103.57
C LEU A 669 -59.84 -55.63 -104.72
N ARG A 670 -58.53 -55.58 -104.50
CA ARG A 670 -57.52 -55.35 -105.55
C ARG A 670 -57.45 -56.53 -106.52
N LEU A 671 -57.45 -57.76 -106.02
CA LEU A 671 -57.50 -58.99 -106.83
C LEU A 671 -58.81 -59.06 -107.62
N GLU A 672 -59.93 -58.69 -107.00
CA GLU A 672 -61.22 -58.62 -107.69
C GLU A 672 -61.29 -57.47 -108.69
N GLN A 673 -60.61 -56.34 -108.42
CA GLN A 673 -60.41 -55.26 -109.40
C GLN A 673 -59.49 -55.70 -110.55
N GLU A 674 -58.45 -56.49 -110.33
CA GLU A 674 -57.62 -57.07 -111.39
C GLU A 674 -58.39 -58.11 -112.21
N HIS A 675 -59.23 -58.92 -111.56
CA HIS A 675 -60.16 -59.84 -112.21
C HIS A 675 -61.20 -59.06 -113.02
N THR A 676 -61.74 -57.98 -112.48
CA THR A 676 -62.66 -57.07 -113.17
C THR A 676 -61.96 -56.35 -114.31
N LEU A 677 -60.70 -55.94 -114.19
CA LEU A 677 -59.89 -55.33 -115.26
C LEU A 677 -59.53 -56.33 -116.37
N HIS A 678 -59.36 -57.61 -116.03
CA HIS A 678 -59.20 -58.69 -116.98
C HIS A 678 -60.52 -58.93 -117.74
N LEU A 679 -61.63 -59.01 -117.01
CA LEU A 679 -62.98 -59.06 -117.58
C LEU A 679 -63.28 -57.80 -118.40
N GLU A 680 -62.81 -56.60 -118.01
CA GLU A 680 -62.94 -55.36 -118.75
C GLU A 680 -62.08 -55.33 -120.01
N ARG A 681 -60.95 -56.04 -120.07
CA ARG A 681 -60.20 -56.21 -121.31
C ARG A 681 -60.95 -57.11 -122.29
N VAL A 682 -61.53 -58.21 -121.80
CA VAL A 682 -62.41 -59.09 -122.59
C VAL A 682 -63.67 -58.34 -123.02
N LYS A 683 -64.28 -57.57 -122.11
CA LYS A 683 -65.42 -56.70 -122.33
C LYS A 683 -65.08 -55.56 -123.27
N LYS A 684 -63.89 -54.93 -123.22
CA LYS A 684 -63.45 -53.88 -124.18
C LYS A 684 -63.31 -54.42 -125.59
N GLY A 685 -62.95 -55.70 -125.75
CA GLY A 685 -63.01 -56.41 -127.03
C GLY A 685 -64.44 -56.56 -127.55
N LEU A 686 -65.40 -56.81 -126.67
CA LEU A 686 -66.84 -56.92 -127.00
C LEU A 686 -67.55 -55.55 -127.06
N GLU A 687 -67.06 -54.53 -126.35
CA GLU A 687 -67.58 -53.15 -126.32
C GLU A 687 -67.04 -52.33 -127.48
N ALA A 688 -65.95 -52.71 -128.13
CA ALA A 688 -65.63 -52.15 -129.44
C ALA A 688 -66.73 -52.50 -130.47
N GLN A 689 -67.41 -53.64 -130.31
CA GLN A 689 -68.59 -54.01 -131.09
C GLN A 689 -69.90 -53.34 -130.58
N VAL A 690 -69.95 -52.82 -129.35
CA VAL A 690 -71.15 -52.20 -128.74
C VAL A 690 -71.07 -50.67 -128.61
N ARG A 691 -69.89 -50.03 -128.63
CA ARG A 691 -69.72 -48.56 -128.64
C ARG A 691 -70.17 -47.91 -129.96
N ASP A 692 -70.24 -48.68 -131.04
CA ASP A 692 -70.97 -48.30 -132.24
C ASP A 692 -72.48 -48.09 -131.94
N MET A 693 -73.02 -48.84 -130.97
CA MET A 693 -74.43 -48.84 -130.59
C MET A 693 -74.78 -47.87 -129.44
N SER A 694 -73.83 -47.54 -128.55
CA SER A 694 -74.09 -46.70 -127.35
C SER A 694 -73.79 -45.20 -127.47
N SER A 695 -73.23 -44.70 -128.59
CA SER A 695 -73.12 -43.23 -128.81
C SER A 695 -74.48 -42.52 -128.91
N ARG A 696 -75.58 -43.30 -128.88
CA ARG A 696 -76.96 -42.84 -128.98
C ARG A 696 -77.65 -42.51 -127.65
N LEU A 697 -77.06 -42.75 -126.47
CA LEU A 697 -77.82 -42.66 -125.20
C LEU A 697 -77.43 -41.51 -124.23
N ASP A 698 -76.17 -41.29 -123.92
CA ASP A 698 -75.83 -40.49 -122.72
C ASP A 698 -75.63 -38.99 -122.97
N GLN A 699 -76.44 -38.43 -123.88
CA GLN A 699 -76.75 -36.99 -123.90
C GLN A 699 -77.72 -36.58 -122.79
N ALA A 700 -78.19 -37.51 -121.96
CA ALA A 700 -79.36 -37.26 -121.14
C ALA A 700 -79.09 -36.37 -119.91
N GLU A 701 -78.19 -36.72 -118.98
CA GLU A 701 -78.55 -36.39 -117.59
C GLU A 701 -77.44 -35.81 -116.73
N GLN A 702 -76.84 -34.73 -117.21
CA GLN A 702 -76.63 -33.60 -116.30
C GLN A 702 -77.96 -33.27 -115.58
N MET A 703 -77.94 -33.19 -114.25
CA MET A 703 -78.69 -32.24 -113.40
C MET A 703 -79.18 -32.88 -112.09
N ALA A 704 -78.55 -32.54 -110.94
CA ALA A 704 -79.22 -32.35 -109.64
C ALA A 704 -78.24 -31.90 -108.52
N LEU A 705 -78.12 -30.58 -108.31
CA LEU A 705 -77.47 -29.87 -107.19
C LEU A 705 -78.49 -29.66 -106.03
N LYS A 706 -78.31 -29.87 -104.71
CA LYS A 706 -77.36 -29.43 -103.62
C LYS A 706 -77.57 -28.00 -103.04
N GLY A 707 -77.91 -27.86 -101.74
CA GLY A 707 -78.03 -26.57 -101.01
C GLY A 707 -77.69 -26.58 -99.49
N GLY A 708 -76.76 -25.72 -99.03
CA GLY A 708 -76.34 -25.64 -97.61
C GLY A 708 -75.75 -24.27 -97.18
N LYS A 709 -76.56 -23.37 -96.61
CA LYS A 709 -76.17 -21.98 -96.26
C LYS A 709 -76.43 -21.52 -94.81
N LYS A 710 -76.88 -22.40 -93.89
CA LYS A 710 -77.33 -22.03 -92.53
C LYS A 710 -76.28 -22.12 -91.39
N ILE A 711 -75.08 -22.66 -91.64
CA ILE A 711 -74.12 -23.01 -90.57
C ILE A 711 -73.18 -21.85 -90.16
N ILE A 712 -73.00 -20.85 -91.03
CA ILE A 712 -71.94 -19.83 -90.90
C ILE A 712 -72.19 -18.82 -89.77
N GLN A 713 -73.45 -18.50 -89.47
CA GLN A 713 -73.81 -17.40 -88.57
C GLN A 713 -73.57 -17.66 -87.07
N LYS A 714 -73.31 -18.92 -86.66
CA LYS A 714 -73.06 -19.29 -85.25
C LYS A 714 -71.59 -19.20 -84.82
N LEU A 715 -70.65 -19.04 -85.76
CA LEU A 715 -69.21 -19.05 -85.46
C LEU A 715 -68.64 -17.65 -85.15
N GLU A 716 -69.31 -16.57 -85.57
CA GLU A 716 -68.80 -15.19 -85.42
C GLU A 716 -68.96 -14.61 -83.99
N GLY A 717 -69.86 -15.13 -83.17
CA GLY A 717 -70.09 -14.65 -81.80
C GLY A 717 -69.03 -15.07 -80.77
N LYS A 718 -68.38 -16.22 -80.96
CA LYS A 718 -67.38 -16.77 -80.03
C LYS A 718 -66.01 -16.10 -80.09
N VAL A 719 -65.74 -15.34 -81.15
CA VAL A 719 -64.43 -14.71 -81.36
C VAL A 719 -64.26 -13.44 -80.50
N LYS A 720 -65.33 -12.67 -80.26
CA LYS A 720 -65.26 -11.39 -79.55
C LYS A 720 -65.06 -11.48 -78.03
N GLU A 721 -65.49 -12.57 -77.39
CA GLU A 721 -65.30 -12.76 -75.93
C GLU A 721 -63.84 -13.12 -75.59
N MET A 722 -63.18 -13.90 -76.46
CA MET A 722 -61.79 -14.32 -76.29
C MET A 722 -60.77 -13.17 -76.44
N GLU A 723 -61.13 -12.12 -77.18
CA GLU A 723 -60.26 -10.94 -77.39
C GLU A 723 -60.19 -10.01 -76.16
N LEU A 724 -61.25 -9.97 -75.34
CA LEU A 724 -61.36 -9.10 -74.16
C LEU A 724 -60.59 -9.63 -72.93
N GLU A 725 -60.50 -10.95 -72.78
CA GLU A 725 -59.75 -11.58 -71.67
C GLU A 725 -58.22 -11.47 -71.88
N LEU A 726 -57.75 -11.52 -73.13
CA LEU A 726 -56.33 -11.39 -73.49
C LEU A 726 -55.75 -9.99 -73.18
N ASP A 727 -56.55 -8.93 -73.38
CA ASP A 727 -56.14 -7.54 -73.16
C ASP A 727 -56.05 -7.17 -71.66
N SER A 728 -56.79 -7.90 -70.82
CA SER A 728 -56.76 -7.74 -69.36
C SER A 728 -55.51 -8.34 -68.71
N GLU A 729 -54.99 -9.44 -69.25
CA GLU A 729 -53.76 -10.08 -68.76
C GLU A 729 -52.47 -9.38 -69.24
N GLN A 730 -52.50 -8.76 -70.42
CA GLN A 730 -51.35 -7.97 -70.89
C GLN A 730 -51.06 -6.75 -69.99
N LYS A 731 -52.06 -6.20 -69.31
CA LYS A 731 -51.89 -5.06 -68.37
C LYS A 731 -51.27 -5.47 -67.03
N ARG A 732 -51.62 -6.64 -66.47
CA ARG A 732 -51.03 -7.16 -65.22
C ARG A 732 -49.55 -7.54 -65.39
N HIS A 733 -49.18 -8.06 -66.55
CA HIS A 733 -47.80 -8.43 -66.85
C HIS A 733 -46.87 -7.21 -67.00
N ALA A 734 -47.39 -6.07 -67.49
CA ALA A 734 -46.63 -4.84 -67.63
C ALA A 734 -46.30 -4.15 -66.27
N GLU A 735 -47.13 -4.34 -65.25
CA GLU A 735 -46.90 -3.78 -63.90
C GLU A 735 -45.86 -4.58 -63.11
N THR A 736 -45.85 -5.91 -63.24
CA THR A 736 -44.88 -6.81 -62.60
C THR A 736 -43.45 -6.62 -63.15
N VAL A 737 -43.30 -6.31 -64.44
CA VAL A 737 -42.00 -6.01 -65.04
C VAL A 737 -41.43 -4.66 -64.57
N LYS A 738 -42.28 -3.68 -64.22
CA LYS A 738 -41.83 -2.37 -63.70
C LYS A 738 -41.30 -2.45 -62.27
N THR A 739 -41.90 -3.27 -61.42
CA THR A 739 -41.42 -3.54 -60.05
C THR A 739 -40.13 -4.35 -60.05
N LEU A 740 -39.99 -5.32 -60.95
CA LEU A 740 -38.75 -6.10 -61.11
C LEU A 740 -37.55 -5.20 -61.48
N ARG A 741 -37.73 -4.28 -62.45
CA ARG A 741 -36.68 -3.33 -62.86
C ARG A 741 -36.30 -2.30 -61.79
N LYS A 742 -37.21 -1.97 -60.85
CA LYS A 742 -36.90 -1.12 -59.69
C LYS A 742 -36.05 -1.85 -58.66
N ASN A 743 -36.36 -3.12 -58.40
CA ASN A 743 -35.61 -3.95 -57.46
C ASN A 743 -34.23 -4.34 -58.03
N GLU A 744 -34.10 -4.55 -59.34
CA GLU A 744 -32.80 -4.77 -60.01
C GLU A 744 -31.86 -3.56 -59.93
N ARG A 745 -32.39 -2.34 -60.02
CA ARG A 745 -31.57 -1.12 -59.83
C ARG A 745 -31.08 -0.98 -58.40
N ARG A 746 -31.96 -1.24 -57.43
CA ARG A 746 -31.62 -1.19 -56.00
C ARG A 746 -30.60 -2.27 -55.61
N LEU A 747 -30.66 -3.44 -56.23
CA LEU A 747 -29.67 -4.50 -56.06
C LEU A 747 -28.30 -4.12 -56.63
N LYS A 748 -28.27 -3.44 -57.80
CA LYS A 748 -27.03 -2.95 -58.42
C LYS A 748 -26.39 -1.79 -57.65
N GLU A 749 -27.19 -0.92 -57.06
CA GLU A 749 -26.72 0.16 -56.16
C GLU A 749 -26.09 -0.41 -54.88
N LEU A 750 -26.73 -1.40 -54.25
CA LEU A 750 -26.19 -2.08 -53.05
C LEU A 750 -24.93 -2.91 -53.34
N LEU A 751 -24.84 -3.53 -54.52
CA LEU A 751 -23.63 -4.21 -54.96
C LEU A 751 -22.48 -3.23 -55.22
N PHE A 752 -22.78 -2.06 -55.80
CA PHE A 752 -21.77 -1.03 -56.02
C PHE A 752 -21.28 -0.41 -54.72
N GLU A 753 -22.16 -0.14 -53.74
CA GLU A 753 -21.79 0.31 -52.40
C GLU A 753 -20.93 -0.73 -51.66
N SER A 754 -21.28 -2.02 -51.78
CA SER A 754 -20.51 -3.12 -51.19
C SER A 754 -19.12 -3.28 -51.83
N GLU A 755 -19.01 -3.13 -53.16
CA GLU A 755 -17.72 -3.15 -53.87
C GLU A 755 -16.86 -1.92 -53.56
N GLU A 756 -17.47 -0.75 -53.33
CA GLU A 756 -16.78 0.48 -52.94
C GLU A 756 -16.29 0.42 -51.48
N GLU A 757 -17.09 -0.15 -50.56
CA GLU A 757 -16.67 -0.45 -49.19
C GLU A 757 -15.52 -1.46 -49.14
N GLN A 758 -15.56 -2.53 -49.96
CA GLN A 758 -14.45 -3.49 -50.04
C GLN A 758 -13.15 -2.84 -50.54
N LYS A 759 -13.23 -1.96 -51.54
CA LYS A 759 -12.06 -1.20 -52.04
C LYS A 759 -11.53 -0.22 -50.99
N ASN A 760 -12.40 0.42 -50.21
CA ASN A 760 -11.98 1.27 -49.09
C ASN A 760 -11.34 0.45 -47.96
N GLN A 761 -11.84 -0.76 -47.70
CA GLN A 761 -11.29 -1.67 -46.70
C GLN A 761 -9.90 -2.20 -47.13
N GLN A 762 -9.71 -2.52 -48.42
CA GLN A 762 -8.40 -2.84 -48.99
C GLN A 762 -7.42 -1.67 -48.92
N ARG A 763 -7.85 -0.44 -49.21
CA ARG A 763 -7.01 0.76 -49.05
C ARG A 763 -6.61 1.00 -47.58
N MET A 764 -7.50 0.73 -46.64
CA MET A 764 -7.20 0.77 -45.20
C MET A 764 -6.21 -0.33 -44.80
N GLN A 765 -6.34 -1.55 -45.32
CA GLN A 765 -5.38 -2.63 -45.09
C GLN A 765 -4.01 -2.31 -45.68
N GLU A 766 -3.93 -1.79 -46.90
CA GLU A 766 -2.66 -1.34 -47.50
C GLU A 766 -2.02 -0.18 -46.74
N LEU A 767 -2.82 0.74 -46.19
CA LEU A 767 -2.31 1.84 -45.35
C LEU A 767 -1.75 1.31 -44.03
N VAL A 768 -2.45 0.34 -43.41
CA VAL A 768 -1.98 -0.35 -42.19
C VAL A 768 -0.69 -1.11 -42.47
N GLU A 769 -0.58 -1.83 -43.59
CA GLU A 769 0.65 -2.54 -43.97
C GLU A 769 1.81 -1.57 -44.27
N ARG A 770 1.55 -0.44 -44.93
CA ARG A 770 2.57 0.60 -45.15
C ARG A 770 3.02 1.24 -43.83
N LEU A 771 2.11 1.46 -42.88
CA LEU A 771 2.44 1.98 -41.55
C LEU A 771 3.20 0.94 -40.70
N GLN A 772 2.84 -0.34 -40.79
CA GLN A 772 3.57 -1.42 -40.13
C GLN A 772 4.99 -1.60 -40.72
N ASN A 773 5.14 -1.50 -42.04
CA ASN A 773 6.46 -1.56 -42.67
C ASN A 773 7.31 -0.33 -42.32
N LYS A 774 6.72 0.86 -42.23
CA LYS A 774 7.41 2.06 -41.71
C LYS A 774 7.78 1.91 -40.23
N MET A 775 6.91 1.33 -39.41
CA MET A 775 7.22 1.05 -38.00
C MET A 775 8.39 0.07 -37.87
N ARG A 776 8.45 -0.98 -38.70
CA ARG A 776 9.61 -1.90 -38.75
C ARG A 776 10.90 -1.24 -39.25
N ALA A 777 10.79 -0.33 -40.22
CA ALA A 777 11.94 0.45 -40.71
C ALA A 777 12.45 1.44 -39.65
N TYR A 778 11.56 2.13 -38.94
CA TYR A 778 11.94 2.99 -37.81
C TYR A 778 12.52 2.19 -36.65
N LYS A 779 12.01 0.98 -36.40
CA LYS A 779 12.57 0.09 -35.39
C LYS A 779 14.00 -0.34 -35.73
N ARG A 780 14.27 -0.68 -37.00
CA ARG A 780 15.64 -0.93 -37.49
C ARG A 780 16.54 0.31 -37.41
N GLN A 781 16.03 1.50 -37.71
CA GLN A 781 16.81 2.75 -37.56
C GLN A 781 17.15 3.07 -36.11
N VAL A 782 16.26 2.75 -35.17
CA VAL A 782 16.53 2.88 -33.72
C VAL A 782 17.56 1.85 -33.28
N GLU A 783 17.43 0.60 -33.72
CA GLU A 783 18.40 -0.47 -33.43
C GLU A 783 19.79 -0.15 -34.01
N GLU A 784 19.87 0.35 -35.26
CA GLU A 784 21.13 0.80 -35.87
C GLU A 784 21.72 2.03 -35.15
N ALA A 785 20.87 2.97 -34.70
CA ALA A 785 21.32 4.12 -33.89
C ALA A 785 21.80 3.70 -32.50
N GLU A 786 21.18 2.69 -31.88
CA GLU A 786 21.60 2.08 -30.62
C GLU A 786 22.92 1.31 -30.79
N GLU A 787 23.10 0.58 -31.88
CA GLU A 787 24.36 -0.08 -32.24
C GLU A 787 25.48 0.94 -32.51
N GLN A 788 25.18 2.05 -33.18
CA GLN A 788 26.13 3.15 -33.37
C GLN A 788 26.48 3.82 -32.03
N ALA A 789 25.50 4.01 -31.15
CA ALA A 789 25.70 4.59 -29.82
C ALA A 789 26.52 3.66 -28.91
N THR A 790 26.29 2.34 -28.98
CA THR A 790 27.10 1.34 -28.26
C THR A 790 28.50 1.20 -28.86
N MET A 791 28.68 1.27 -30.17
CA MET A 791 30.02 1.35 -30.79
C MET A 791 30.76 2.63 -30.36
N ASN A 792 30.07 3.76 -30.28
CA ASN A 792 30.66 5.02 -29.83
C ASN A 792 30.97 5.00 -28.33
N LEU A 793 30.13 4.36 -27.49
CA LEU A 793 30.41 4.09 -26.08
C LEU A 793 31.59 3.13 -25.90
N ALA A 794 31.72 2.11 -26.77
CA ALA A 794 32.86 1.20 -26.76
C ALA A 794 34.16 1.92 -27.18
N LYS A 795 34.09 2.81 -28.18
CA LYS A 795 35.21 3.69 -28.55
C LYS A 795 35.55 4.68 -27.43
N TYR A 796 34.54 5.27 -26.77
CA TYR A 796 34.73 6.16 -25.63
C TYR A 796 35.39 5.43 -24.46
N ARG A 797 34.95 4.21 -24.13
CA ARG A 797 35.60 3.37 -23.12
C ARG A 797 37.03 3.01 -23.49
N LYS A 798 37.30 2.76 -24.78
CA LYS A 798 38.65 2.48 -25.27
C LYS A 798 39.56 3.72 -25.18
N THR A 799 39.05 4.91 -25.53
CA THR A 799 39.79 6.17 -25.38
C THR A 799 39.96 6.59 -23.92
N VAL A 800 39.02 6.24 -23.04
CA VAL A 800 39.15 6.42 -21.58
C VAL A 800 40.21 5.48 -21.04
N HIS A 801 40.25 4.22 -21.45
CA HIS A 801 41.35 3.31 -21.07
C HIS A 801 42.70 3.74 -21.64
N GLU A 802 42.76 4.27 -22.87
CA GLU A 802 44.01 4.81 -23.42
C GLU A 802 44.43 6.12 -22.73
N LEU A 803 43.47 6.89 -22.18
CA LEU A 803 43.73 8.04 -21.30
C LEU A 803 44.21 7.57 -19.93
N ASP A 804 43.56 6.58 -19.30
CA ASP A 804 44.00 5.97 -18.03
C ASP A 804 45.41 5.37 -18.17
N ASP A 805 45.71 4.65 -19.26
CA ASP A 805 47.05 4.14 -19.55
C ASP A 805 48.06 5.27 -19.81
N ALA A 806 47.62 6.42 -20.33
CA ALA A 806 48.46 7.60 -20.52
C ALA A 806 48.67 8.37 -19.21
N GLU A 807 47.66 8.42 -18.33
CA GLU A 807 47.70 8.99 -16.99
C GLU A 807 48.56 8.11 -16.08
N GLU A 808 48.46 6.78 -16.13
CA GLU A 808 49.35 5.87 -15.42
C GLU A 808 50.80 5.98 -15.94
N ARG A 809 50.99 6.18 -17.25
CA ARG A 809 52.32 6.49 -17.80
C ARG A 809 52.82 7.87 -17.38
N ALA A 810 51.94 8.86 -17.29
CA ALA A 810 52.26 10.19 -16.78
C ALA A 810 52.58 10.16 -15.28
N ASP A 811 51.87 9.38 -14.47
CA ASP A 811 52.12 9.16 -13.05
C ASP A 811 53.40 8.34 -12.81
N ILE A 812 53.72 7.39 -13.69
CA ILE A 812 55.01 6.68 -13.68
C ILE A 812 56.14 7.65 -14.08
N ALA A 813 55.91 8.55 -15.04
CA ALA A 813 56.88 9.59 -15.42
C ALA A 813 57.00 10.70 -14.36
N GLU A 814 55.93 11.09 -13.69
CA GLU A 814 55.90 12.08 -12.62
C GLU A 814 56.46 11.52 -11.32
N SER A 815 56.23 10.23 -11.03
CA SER A 815 56.89 9.52 -9.92
C SER A 815 58.38 9.24 -10.20
N ALA A 816 58.77 9.07 -11.47
CA ALA A 816 60.18 9.06 -11.89
C ALA A 816 60.81 10.47 -11.83
N LEU A 817 60.07 11.54 -12.16
CA LEU A 817 60.53 12.94 -12.09
C LEU A 817 60.56 13.48 -10.65
N THR A 818 59.68 13.06 -9.75
CA THR A 818 59.78 13.37 -8.30
C THR A 818 60.91 12.60 -7.62
N LYS A 819 61.26 11.39 -8.08
CA LYS A 819 62.48 10.67 -7.67
C LYS A 819 63.79 11.28 -8.21
N ILE A 820 63.75 12.01 -9.33
CA ILE A 820 64.92 12.73 -9.88
C ILE A 820 65.01 14.17 -9.32
N ARG A 821 63.89 14.84 -9.02
CA ARG A 821 63.85 16.20 -8.44
C ARG A 821 64.25 16.25 -6.95
N THR A 822 64.27 15.13 -6.25
CA THR A 822 64.73 15.04 -4.84
C THR A 822 66.23 14.73 -4.69
N LYS A 823 67.03 14.69 -5.79
CA LYS A 823 68.47 14.35 -5.72
C LYS A 823 69.47 15.36 -6.32
N ARG A 824 69.06 16.57 -6.75
CA ARG A 824 70.02 17.66 -7.05
C ARG A 824 69.53 19.05 -6.65
N ARG A 825 70.17 19.60 -5.61
CA ARG A 825 70.53 21.04 -5.44
C ARG A 825 70.69 21.71 -6.82
N GLY A 826 70.11 22.86 -7.09
CA GLY A 826 70.26 24.09 -6.33
C GLY A 826 71.55 24.80 -6.77
N SER A 827 71.45 25.78 -7.68
CA SER A 827 72.41 26.89 -7.86
C SER A 827 72.08 27.71 -9.12
N LEU A 828 71.60 28.95 -8.90
CA LEU A 828 72.02 30.24 -9.48
C LEU A 828 72.14 30.36 -11.03
N GLY A 829 71.70 31.43 -11.71
CA GLY A 829 71.31 32.79 -11.34
C GLY A 829 71.73 33.75 -12.46
N GLN A 830 70.95 34.82 -12.73
CA GLN A 830 71.25 36.05 -13.50
C GLN A 830 71.76 35.89 -14.96
N GLY A 831 71.40 36.69 -15.97
CA GLY A 831 70.61 37.91 -16.10
C GLY A 831 70.84 38.48 -17.52
N TYR A 832 69.90 39.32 -17.98
CA TYR A 832 69.95 40.27 -19.10
C TYR A 832 69.96 39.83 -20.58
N SER A 833 68.91 40.34 -21.26
CA SER A 833 68.90 41.09 -22.53
C SER A 833 68.58 40.40 -23.87
N SER A 834 67.52 40.93 -24.51
CA SER A 834 67.20 41.00 -25.96
C SER A 834 66.74 39.69 -26.65
N GLY A 835 65.63 39.60 -27.38
CA GLY A 835 64.61 40.53 -27.85
C GLY A 835 63.71 39.86 -28.91
N TYR A 836 62.49 40.39 -29.10
CA TYR A 836 61.50 40.17 -30.20
C TYR A 836 60.81 38.79 -30.31
N SER A 837 59.49 38.60 -30.48
CA SER A 837 58.28 39.43 -30.69
C SER A 837 57.05 38.60 -30.22
N THR A 838 56.21 39.01 -29.24
CA THR A 838 54.91 39.75 -29.34
C THR A 838 53.81 39.14 -30.26
N PRO A 839 52.49 39.31 -29.94
CA PRO A 839 51.80 39.06 -28.67
C PRO A 839 50.38 38.40 -28.80
N TYR A 840 49.85 37.97 -27.65
CA TYR A 840 48.44 37.80 -27.20
C TYR A 840 47.44 38.91 -27.65
N PRO A 841 46.12 38.94 -27.25
CA PRO A 841 45.25 38.00 -26.49
C PRO A 841 43.77 37.88 -26.98
N GLY A 842 42.95 37.07 -26.29
CA GLY A 842 41.72 37.60 -25.65
C GLY A 842 40.34 37.37 -26.30
N LEU A 843 39.57 36.48 -25.67
CA LEU A 843 38.18 36.64 -25.16
C LEU A 843 37.12 37.51 -25.92
N VAL A 844 35.90 36.93 -26.04
CA VAL A 844 34.54 37.55 -26.02
C VAL A 844 33.73 37.68 -27.34
N ARG A 845 32.55 37.02 -27.31
CA ARG A 845 31.21 37.24 -27.92
C ARG A 845 31.00 37.47 -29.44
N SER A 846 29.92 36.83 -29.90
CA SER A 846 28.97 37.12 -31.01
C SER A 846 28.69 38.62 -31.26
N PRO A 847 28.07 39.08 -32.39
CA PRO A 847 27.14 38.37 -33.30
C PRO A 847 27.19 38.78 -34.82
N SER A 848 26.27 38.19 -35.61
CA SER A 848 25.51 38.79 -36.75
C SER A 848 26.14 39.03 -38.14
N SER A 849 25.51 38.38 -39.12
CA SER A 849 25.08 38.83 -40.48
C SER A 849 26.06 39.09 -41.64
N VAL A 850 25.91 38.24 -42.67
CA VAL A 850 25.60 38.51 -44.11
C VAL A 850 26.59 39.26 -45.03
N GLY A 851 26.90 38.60 -46.17
CA GLY A 851 27.27 39.17 -47.49
C GLY A 851 28.78 39.21 -47.79
N SER A 852 29.33 39.04 -49.01
CA SER A 852 28.82 38.84 -50.38
C SER A 852 30.04 38.61 -51.33
N GLU A 853 29.78 38.11 -52.56
CA GLU A 853 30.59 38.16 -53.81
C GLU A 853 31.87 37.28 -53.93
N GLY A 854 32.24 36.66 -55.06
CA GLY A 854 31.83 36.60 -56.49
C GLY A 854 32.77 35.55 -57.19
N ARG A 855 32.68 35.09 -58.44
CA ARG A 855 32.23 35.63 -59.74
C ARG A 855 32.12 34.51 -60.80
N GLY A 856 31.31 34.79 -61.85
CA GLY A 856 31.58 34.45 -63.26
C GLY A 856 30.65 33.40 -63.89
N GLU A 857 30.15 33.49 -65.12
CA GLU A 857 29.98 34.55 -66.14
C GLU A 857 29.06 33.95 -67.24
N LYS A 858 28.45 34.81 -68.08
CA LYS A 858 27.62 34.56 -69.30
C LYS A 858 26.09 34.40 -69.14
N ILE A 859 25.22 34.84 -70.07
CA ILE A 859 25.07 35.99 -70.98
C ILE A 859 23.73 35.74 -71.72
N LEU A 860 22.85 36.76 -71.75
CA LEU A 860 21.78 37.11 -72.71
C LEU A 860 20.41 36.38 -72.78
N ASN A 861 19.38 37.18 -72.43
CA ASN A 861 18.10 37.53 -73.10
C ASN A 861 17.03 36.44 -73.30
N ASP A 862 15.88 36.57 -72.61
CA ASP A 862 14.62 37.26 -73.02
C ASP A 862 13.95 36.51 -74.20
N ASP A 863 12.71 36.02 -74.13
CA ASP A 863 11.51 36.68 -73.62
C ASP A 863 10.33 35.68 -73.40
N GLU A 864 9.34 36.14 -72.63
CA GLU A 864 7.92 35.71 -72.60
C GLU A 864 7.52 34.27 -72.19
N SER A 865 6.99 34.12 -70.97
CA SER A 865 5.52 34.11 -70.79
C SER A 865 5.12 33.84 -69.33
N VAL A 866 4.27 34.73 -68.86
CA VAL A 866 3.63 34.80 -67.55
C VAL A 866 2.55 33.72 -67.43
N SER A 867 2.56 32.93 -66.36
CA SER A 867 1.33 32.53 -65.65
C SER A 867 1.68 31.83 -64.34
N SER A 868 1.58 32.61 -63.26
CA SER A 868 1.54 32.12 -61.88
C SER A 868 0.20 31.47 -61.58
N LEU A 869 0.26 30.36 -60.84
CA LEU A 869 -0.69 29.87 -59.84
C LEU A 869 -2.17 30.29 -60.01
N ILE A 870 -3.02 29.31 -60.28
CA ILE A 870 -4.17 29.03 -59.40
C ILE A 870 -4.56 27.54 -59.51
N PRO A 871 -5.00 26.91 -58.39
CA PRO A 871 -5.33 25.49 -58.29
C PRO A 871 -6.81 25.21 -58.63
N ALA A 872 -7.15 23.92 -58.59
CA ALA A 872 -8.47 23.37 -58.29
C ALA A 872 -9.51 23.23 -59.44
N TYR A 873 -9.89 21.97 -59.64
CA TYR A 873 -11.24 21.52 -60.01
C TYR A 873 -11.78 21.94 -61.37
N LEU A 874 -11.58 21.05 -62.36
CA LEU A 874 -12.45 20.95 -63.52
C LEU A 874 -13.49 19.83 -63.32
N ASN A 875 -14.76 19.98 -63.68
CA ASN A 875 -15.56 21.19 -63.81
C ASN A 875 -17.02 20.78 -64.04
N SER A 876 -17.92 21.66 -63.59
CA SER A 876 -19.16 22.03 -64.27
C SER A 876 -20.51 21.51 -63.74
N LEU A 877 -21.42 22.49 -63.64
CA LEU A 877 -22.89 22.42 -63.56
C LEU A 877 -23.55 22.25 -62.19
N LYS A 878 -23.41 23.29 -61.35
CA LYS A 878 -24.51 23.72 -60.46
C LYS A 878 -24.50 25.23 -60.22
N LYS A 879 -25.20 25.97 -61.10
CA LYS A 879 -26.00 27.15 -60.72
C LYS A 879 -26.61 27.79 -61.97
N LEU A 880 -27.92 27.64 -62.11
CA LEU A 880 -28.84 28.75 -62.32
C LEU A 880 -30.26 28.21 -62.14
N MET A 881 -30.73 28.33 -60.90
CA MET A 881 -32.16 28.51 -60.63
C MET A 881 -32.47 29.98 -60.93
N VAL A 882 -33.29 30.20 -61.94
CA VAL A 882 -34.23 31.31 -62.21
C VAL A 882 -35.23 30.63 -63.17
N ASP A 883 -36.48 30.29 -62.86
CA ASP A 883 -37.47 30.76 -61.88
C ASP A 883 -37.92 29.69 -60.86
#